data_AF-A0AA39QXB3-F1
#
_entry.id   AF-A0AA39QXB3-F1
#
_cell.length_a   1.000
_cell.length_b   1.000
_cell.length_c   1.000
_cell.angle_alpha   90.00
_cell.angle_beta   90.00
_cell.angle_gamma   90.00
#
_symmetry.space_group_name_H-M   'P 1'
#
loop_
_entity.id
_entity.type
_entity.pdbx_description
1 polymer ?
#
loop_
_entity_poly.entity_id
_entity_poly.type
_entity_poly.pdbx_seq_one_letter_code
_entity_poly.pdbx_strand_id
1 'polypeptide(L)'
;MASTEDNSEKSNGNTAKPNQIRDVFFFPHVRTVSHVLCRLLSGQPGWAPQSDYHFKRAFDFARESFNWGPLTDVPEQIRNKFEELLQEGFDEIQRDRRSAKNNGKNILLKEHTIYTWDPSELSQSMWGGDRGTPFTVVEKGSPLSADSEKTNPTIFPDSFLRSWKPVFLIRHPAPTFESWYRAESGAQHVDLSDKSWSFFTSFQYSRQLYDWFLSNSTDESSMPIVVEADDMLEKRSTIEKLCSSLGMDTRYIPYKWDVIQAPGNAGSRELSFMGDYWKSTSIDSSKSSRGLDMAAKYTKWQADFGPEVANELLIIVEKAMPDYNYLRMETPFSFILLRFAPFSGPPDPSARETGRHVLTHGWRKVPITRENNPSQWIISKFHSFAVYKQLEYHDTACSYQLSQRAMVSFAKHLVTGKWRSSKKLIIGTACVALFTETLLGGFPVPMLPYMLEERLHNNPSRTTDTTNRLLSLHGFVTLICSPLFAKLLDKTSSLKGPLFLSLGLCLSGTALVASTLTLWVLYLGRVLQAAAGSAAWLVCTGMITENAGEGGIGTVMGLSTSFIMIGTVSGPMLGGVLLGWFGYWAAWLVPVALLLLDMIVRLVVRQPEARSPDLPSWVNKAKDSDPDTVPTNDSHRDVEGTLRETSPLLAPSPRRPPSTSKTEVGSDSRTEVGSDSESIPENRNFYAVMLRDVGIWISILNTIVQAAIRAGFNATLPVYLRDTFNWGPSSVGATFFLLQVPIVFLSPLLGWVRDRVGVRYPTTIGWMLLCPLLCCLGIPGSGKSWPSGSEKSEQMAFIVCICGVGLLLPFVQGAGALHMRNVVGKLEKETPNIFGPNGGRARCFAMISVSFNIGLTLGPAVIGGLFGSIGYFYMNLILGTICLGVAVITFLLMDV
;
A
#
# COMPACT_ATOMS: atom_id res chain seq x y z
N MET A 1 26.63 30.90 77.57
CA MET A 1 28.00 30.36 77.67
C MET A 1 27.90 28.86 77.87
N ALA A 2 28.65 28.09 77.06
CA ALA A 2 29.01 26.67 77.22
C ALA A 2 27.84 25.64 77.24
N SER A 3 27.63 24.83 76.19
CA SER A 3 28.35 23.59 75.82
C SER A 3 28.16 22.47 76.86
N THR A 4 27.35 21.45 76.55
CA THR A 4 27.72 20.10 76.05
C THR A 4 27.71 19.08 77.18
N GLU A 5 26.84 18.07 77.11
CA GLU A 5 27.28 16.69 76.85
C GLU A 5 26.09 15.76 76.59
N ASP A 6 26.39 14.83 75.68
CA ASP A 6 25.59 13.85 74.99
C ASP A 6 25.79 12.49 75.69
N ASN A 7 24.73 11.70 75.88
CA ASN A 7 24.69 10.29 75.48
C ASN A 7 23.46 9.52 76.02
N SER A 8 22.69 9.00 75.07
CA SER A 8 22.16 7.63 74.96
C SER A 8 21.43 6.97 76.15
N GLU A 9 20.16 6.62 75.98
CA GLU A 9 19.74 5.31 75.46
C GLU A 9 18.20 5.15 75.41
N LYS A 10 17.72 4.72 74.22
CA LYS A 10 16.65 3.76 73.94
C LYS A 10 15.27 3.94 74.63
N SER A 11 14.29 4.36 73.82
CA SER A 11 12.97 3.72 73.86
C SER A 11 12.54 3.27 72.46
N ASN A 12 12.44 1.95 72.32
CA ASN A 12 11.72 1.26 71.25
C ASN A 12 10.34 1.88 71.04
N GLY A 13 10.09 2.30 69.81
CA GLY A 13 8.77 2.71 69.32
C GLY A 13 8.67 2.37 67.85
N ASN A 14 8.81 1.08 67.52
CA ASN A 14 8.59 0.55 66.19
C ASN A 14 7.08 0.60 65.87
N THR A 15 6.53 1.80 65.64
CA THR A 15 5.24 1.95 64.98
C THR A 15 5.49 1.80 63.49
N ALA A 16 5.27 0.59 62.98
CA ALA A 16 5.16 0.35 61.55
C ALA A 16 4.21 1.40 60.94
N LYS A 17 4.72 2.25 60.04
CA LYS A 17 3.88 3.13 59.24
C LYS A 17 2.85 2.25 58.51
N PRO A 18 1.55 2.55 58.57
CA PRO A 18 0.56 1.79 57.82
C PRO A 18 0.91 1.87 56.33
N ASN A 19 0.81 0.73 55.62
CA ASN A 19 0.95 0.64 54.16
C ASN A 19 0.16 1.78 53.50
N GLN A 20 0.85 2.83 53.06
CA GLN A 20 0.20 3.96 52.42
C GLN A 20 -0.30 3.49 51.05
N ILE A 21 -1.62 3.44 50.89
CA ILE A 21 -2.27 3.07 49.62
C ILE A 21 -1.72 4.01 48.54
N ARG A 22 -1.16 3.46 47.46
CA ARG A 22 -0.62 4.24 46.34
C ARG A 22 -1.76 4.79 45.48
N ASP A 23 -1.51 5.92 44.82
CA ASP A 23 -2.40 6.42 43.76
C ASP A 23 -2.41 5.45 42.58
N VAL A 24 -3.55 5.37 41.87
CA VAL A 24 -3.75 4.40 40.78
C VAL A 24 -3.76 5.09 39.44
N PHE A 25 -2.95 4.61 38.50
CA PHE A 25 -2.98 5.04 37.12
C PHE A 25 -3.59 3.93 36.26
N PHE A 26 -4.78 4.20 35.76
CA PHE A 26 -5.58 3.33 34.95
C PHE A 26 -5.37 3.59 33.45
N PHE A 27 -4.86 2.58 32.74
CA PHE A 27 -4.51 2.58 31.32
C PHE A 27 -5.44 1.66 30.50
N PRO A 28 -6.69 2.06 30.22
CA PRO A 28 -7.54 1.32 29.30
C PRO A 28 -7.14 1.52 27.83
N HIS A 29 -7.20 0.45 27.04
CA HIS A 29 -7.31 0.62 25.58
C HIS A 29 -8.68 1.24 25.21
N VAL A 30 -8.79 1.87 24.05
CA VAL A 30 -10.05 2.44 23.57
C VAL A 30 -11.09 1.32 23.35
N ARG A 31 -12.36 1.56 23.68
CA ARG A 31 -13.49 0.60 23.58
C ARG A 31 -13.40 -0.67 24.44
N THR A 32 -12.61 -0.69 25.52
CA THR A 32 -12.53 -1.83 26.47
C THR A 32 -13.54 -1.78 27.62
N VAL A 33 -14.70 -1.12 27.46
CA VAL A 33 -15.70 -0.90 28.54
C VAL A 33 -15.13 -0.22 29.80
N SER A 34 -14.10 0.60 29.65
CA SER A 34 -13.45 1.31 30.76
C SER A 34 -14.40 2.13 31.63
N HIS A 35 -15.46 2.71 31.04
CA HIS A 35 -16.49 3.45 31.78
C HIS A 35 -17.33 2.58 32.74
N VAL A 36 -17.46 1.28 32.48
CA VAL A 36 -18.13 0.36 33.41
C VAL A 36 -17.26 0.16 34.64
N LEU A 37 -15.95 -0.06 34.46
CA LEU A 37 -15.02 -0.15 35.59
C LEU A 37 -15.00 1.14 36.41
N CYS A 38 -15.01 2.29 35.73
CA CYS A 38 -15.12 3.60 36.35
C CYS A 38 -16.33 3.71 37.30
N ARG A 39 -17.52 3.30 36.85
CA ARG A 39 -18.74 3.27 37.69
C ARG A 39 -18.56 2.33 38.87
N LEU A 40 -18.01 1.14 38.66
CA LEU A 40 -17.81 0.15 39.72
C LEU A 40 -16.84 0.62 40.82
N LEU A 41 -15.95 1.58 40.50
CA LEU A 41 -15.01 2.15 41.45
C LEU A 41 -15.44 3.52 42.00
N SER A 42 -16.53 4.12 41.51
CA SER A 42 -16.91 5.49 41.86
C SER A 42 -17.43 5.68 43.28
N GLY A 43 -17.85 4.60 43.95
CA GLY A 43 -18.43 4.63 45.29
C GLY A 43 -17.41 4.62 46.45
N GLN A 44 -16.11 4.58 46.16
CA GLN A 44 -15.08 4.24 47.14
C GLN A 44 -14.77 5.38 48.13
N PRO A 45 -14.93 5.17 49.44
CA PRO A 45 -14.55 6.17 50.45
C PRO A 45 -13.04 6.35 50.49
N GLY A 46 -12.57 7.59 50.67
CA GLY A 46 -11.13 7.90 50.67
C GLY A 46 -10.52 8.07 49.28
N TRP A 47 -11.31 8.01 48.21
CA TRP A 47 -10.86 8.29 46.84
C TRP A 47 -11.47 9.59 46.33
N ALA A 48 -10.70 10.35 45.57
CA ALA A 48 -11.20 11.52 44.85
C ALA A 48 -12.19 11.08 43.76
N PRO A 49 -13.19 11.93 43.43
CA PRO A 49 -14.00 11.70 42.24
C PRO A 49 -13.10 11.46 41.03
N GLN A 50 -13.52 10.55 40.17
CA GLN A 50 -12.72 10.20 39.02
C GLN A 50 -12.53 11.42 38.11
N SER A 51 -11.29 11.63 37.68
CA SER A 51 -10.95 12.72 36.77
C SER A 51 -11.24 12.34 35.31
N ASP A 52 -11.52 13.36 34.50
CA ASP A 52 -11.72 13.26 33.06
C ASP A 52 -10.40 12.93 32.33
N TYR A 53 -10.47 12.72 31.02
CA TYR A 53 -9.28 12.53 30.19
C TYR A 53 -8.56 13.88 29.98
N HIS A 54 -7.41 14.07 30.61
CA HIS A 54 -6.63 15.30 30.59
C HIS A 54 -5.97 15.53 29.22
N PHE A 55 -5.52 14.44 28.57
CA PHE A 55 -4.84 14.53 27.28
C PHE A 55 -5.77 14.45 26.08
N LYS A 56 -7.08 14.22 26.30
CA LYS A 56 -8.06 14.15 25.21
C LYS A 56 -8.07 15.42 24.36
N ARG A 57 -7.91 16.60 24.96
CA ARG A 57 -7.85 17.88 24.24
C ARG A 57 -6.69 17.94 23.26
N ALA A 58 -5.50 17.49 23.66
CA ALA A 58 -4.35 17.42 22.78
C ALA A 58 -4.60 16.44 21.62
N PHE A 59 -5.20 15.28 21.90
CA PHE A 59 -5.49 14.26 20.89
C PHE A 59 -6.57 14.68 19.89
N ASP A 60 -7.61 15.38 20.34
CA ASP A 60 -8.62 15.95 19.45
C ASP A 60 -8.02 17.10 18.62
N PHE A 61 -7.16 17.94 19.18
CA PHE A 61 -6.44 18.99 18.44
C PHE A 61 -5.53 18.41 17.35
N ALA A 62 -4.76 17.36 17.65
CA ALA A 62 -3.90 16.69 16.67
C ALA A 62 -4.70 16.11 15.49
N ARG A 63 -5.86 15.52 15.80
CA ARG A 63 -6.83 15.04 14.81
C ARG A 63 -7.34 16.17 13.92
N GLU A 64 -7.75 17.29 14.52
CA GLU A 64 -8.36 18.40 13.78
C GLU A 64 -7.35 19.24 12.98
N SER A 65 -6.13 19.36 13.48
CA SER A 65 -5.12 20.26 12.90
C SER A 65 -4.27 19.60 11.82
N PHE A 66 -3.95 18.31 11.97
CA PHE A 66 -3.07 17.60 11.02
C PHE A 66 -3.43 16.12 10.82
N ASN A 67 -4.59 15.67 11.32
CA ASN A 67 -5.12 14.32 11.15
C ASN A 67 -4.11 13.19 11.40
N TRP A 68 -3.25 13.34 12.43
CA TRP A 68 -2.19 12.37 12.75
C TRP A 68 -1.19 12.06 11.62
N GLY A 69 -1.04 12.96 10.65
CA GLY A 69 0.02 12.89 9.65
C GLY A 69 1.43 12.91 10.25
N PRO A 70 2.48 12.65 9.44
CA PRO A 70 3.86 12.59 9.92
C PRO A 70 4.25 13.87 10.67
N LEU A 71 4.73 13.73 11.91
CA LEU A 71 5.06 14.88 12.75
C LEU A 71 6.19 15.75 12.17
N THR A 72 6.99 15.20 11.25
CA THR A 72 8.03 15.92 10.49
C THR A 72 7.46 16.94 9.50
N ASP A 73 6.23 16.73 9.05
CA ASP A 73 5.58 17.54 8.01
C ASP A 73 4.65 18.59 8.64
N VAL A 74 4.42 18.50 9.96
CA VAL A 74 3.57 19.42 10.72
C VAL A 74 4.32 20.74 10.96
N PRO A 75 3.72 21.90 10.61
CA PRO A 75 4.31 23.20 10.90
C PRO A 75 4.66 23.36 12.38
N GLU A 76 5.83 23.95 12.66
CA GLU A 76 6.37 24.09 14.02
C GLU A 76 5.37 24.78 14.98
N GLN A 77 4.61 25.76 14.52
CA GLN A 77 3.58 26.43 15.32
C GLN A 77 2.46 25.48 15.79
N ILE A 78 2.00 24.59 14.91
CA ILE A 78 0.96 23.61 15.23
C ILE A 78 1.52 22.55 16.18
N ARG A 79 2.75 22.11 15.93
CA ARG A 79 3.47 21.17 16.79
C ARG A 79 3.65 21.73 18.21
N ASN A 80 4.14 22.96 18.33
CA ASN A 80 4.32 23.63 19.63
C ASN A 80 2.99 23.76 20.37
N LYS A 81 1.88 24.05 19.68
CA LYS A 81 0.57 24.11 20.31
C LYS A 81 0.10 22.75 20.81
N PHE A 82 0.36 21.69 20.06
CA PHE A 82 0.04 20.32 20.50
C PHE A 82 0.87 19.92 21.74
N GLU A 83 2.16 20.21 21.74
CA GLU A 83 3.06 19.98 22.88
C GLU A 83 2.66 20.82 24.12
N GLU A 84 2.21 22.07 23.93
CA GLU A 84 1.65 22.91 24.99
C GLU A 84 0.41 22.27 25.62
N LEU A 85 -0.53 21.76 24.81
CA LEU A 85 -1.74 21.08 25.30
C LEU A 85 -1.42 19.79 26.09
N LEU A 86 -0.35 19.07 25.71
CA LEU A 86 0.14 17.93 26.49
C LEU A 86 0.69 18.38 27.85
N GLN A 87 1.46 19.46 27.89
CA GLN A 87 1.97 20.02 29.15
C GLN A 87 0.83 20.54 30.05
N GLU A 88 -0.18 21.20 29.49
CA GLU A 88 -1.37 21.66 30.21
C GLU A 88 -2.11 20.48 30.87
N GLY A 89 -2.29 19.37 30.13
CA GLY A 89 -2.91 18.15 30.67
C GLY A 89 -2.11 17.55 31.83
N PHE A 90 -0.78 17.56 31.75
CA PHE A 90 0.06 17.12 32.86
C PHE A 90 -0.03 18.03 34.10
N ASP A 91 -0.04 19.35 33.89
CA ASP A 91 -0.20 20.32 34.97
C ASP A 91 -1.54 20.15 35.71
N GLU A 92 -2.60 19.79 34.99
CA GLU A 92 -3.91 19.45 35.55
C GLU A 92 -3.84 18.19 36.42
N ILE A 93 -3.23 17.11 35.94
CA ILE A 93 -3.02 15.89 36.73
C ILE A 93 -2.27 16.20 38.04
N GLN A 94 -1.22 17.02 37.98
CA GLN A 94 -0.47 17.42 39.17
C GLN A 94 -1.30 18.28 40.14
N ARG A 95 -2.21 19.11 39.62
CA ARG A 95 -3.12 19.92 40.44
C ARG A 95 -4.15 19.03 41.13
N ASP A 96 -4.76 18.11 40.40
CA ASP A 96 -5.76 17.18 40.91
C ASP A 96 -5.18 16.24 41.95
N ARG A 97 -3.98 15.70 41.70
CA ARG A 97 -3.27 14.85 42.66
C ARG A 97 -2.94 15.59 43.97
N ARG A 98 -2.48 16.85 43.88
CA ARG A 98 -2.25 17.69 45.07
C ARG A 98 -3.54 17.99 45.82
N SER A 99 -4.62 18.31 45.10
CA SER A 99 -5.95 18.53 45.68
C SER A 99 -6.47 17.29 46.41
N ALA A 100 -6.36 16.11 45.80
CA ALA A 100 -6.75 14.84 46.43
C ALA A 100 -5.96 14.59 47.72
N LYS A 101 -4.63 14.72 47.67
CA LYS A 101 -3.74 14.53 48.82
C LYS A 101 -4.03 15.51 49.96
N ASN A 102 -4.28 16.78 49.66
CA ASN A 102 -4.65 17.80 50.64
C ASN A 102 -5.99 17.48 51.34
N ASN A 103 -6.89 16.78 50.64
CA ASN A 103 -8.16 16.32 51.18
C ASN A 103 -8.08 14.91 51.83
N GLY A 104 -6.87 14.36 52.02
CA GLY A 104 -6.66 13.04 52.59
C GLY A 104 -7.21 11.90 51.73
N LYS A 105 -7.31 12.11 50.41
CA LYS A 105 -7.84 11.14 49.45
C LYS A 105 -6.76 10.65 48.49
N ASN A 106 -6.91 9.40 48.03
CA ASN A 106 -6.17 8.84 46.92
C ASN A 106 -6.81 9.23 45.59
N ILE A 107 -6.05 9.24 44.50
CA ILE A 107 -6.57 9.53 43.16
C ILE A 107 -6.49 8.30 42.25
N LEU A 108 -7.56 8.11 41.45
CA LEU A 108 -7.59 7.19 40.32
C LEU A 108 -7.56 8.02 39.04
N LEU A 109 -6.42 8.03 38.37
CA LEU A 109 -6.20 8.71 37.10
C LEU A 109 -6.54 7.76 35.95
N LYS A 110 -7.33 8.21 34.97
CA LYS A 110 -7.70 7.41 33.80
C LYS A 110 -7.21 8.10 32.52
N GLU A 111 -6.35 7.43 31.77
CA GLU A 111 -5.99 7.86 30.42
C GLU A 111 -5.94 6.68 29.47
N HIS A 112 -6.40 6.88 28.23
CA HIS A 112 -6.15 5.87 27.22
C HIS A 112 -4.65 5.70 27.03
N THR A 113 -4.15 4.46 26.95
CA THR A 113 -2.69 4.21 26.87
C THR A 113 -2.04 5.04 25.76
N ILE A 114 -2.69 5.12 24.61
CA ILE A 114 -2.26 5.90 23.46
C ILE A 114 -2.17 7.40 23.74
N TYR A 115 -3.01 7.95 24.62
CA TYR A 115 -3.00 9.38 24.97
C TYR A 115 -1.75 9.81 25.72
N THR A 116 -1.06 8.85 26.32
CA THR A 116 0.16 9.08 27.08
C THR A 116 1.42 8.85 26.26
N TRP A 117 1.31 8.37 25.02
CA TRP A 117 2.48 7.98 24.24
C TRP A 117 3.30 9.17 23.75
N ASP A 118 4.61 9.00 23.65
CA ASP A 118 5.47 10.01 23.04
C ASP A 118 5.06 10.27 21.58
N PRO A 119 4.71 11.51 21.18
CA PRO A 119 4.25 11.80 19.83
C PRO A 119 5.23 11.45 18.72
N SER A 120 6.54 11.59 18.97
CA SER A 120 7.55 11.30 17.96
C SER A 120 7.67 9.78 17.75
N GLU A 121 7.55 9.01 18.83
CA GLU A 121 7.52 7.55 18.78
C GLU A 121 6.22 7.03 18.15
N LEU A 122 5.08 7.63 18.47
CA LEU A 122 3.80 7.30 17.85
C LEU A 122 3.83 7.57 16.34
N SER A 123 4.32 8.75 15.94
CA SER A 123 4.48 9.13 14.53
C SER A 123 5.43 8.19 13.79
N GLN A 124 6.58 7.86 14.38
CA GLN A 124 7.53 6.92 13.77
C GLN A 124 6.93 5.51 13.63
N SER A 125 6.16 5.06 14.62
CA SER A 125 5.48 3.76 14.59
C SER A 125 4.47 3.66 13.45
N MET A 126 3.73 4.74 13.17
CA MET A 126 2.75 4.80 12.07
C MET A 126 3.43 4.93 10.70
N TRP A 127 4.32 5.92 10.57
CA TRP A 127 4.79 6.39 9.26
C TRP A 127 6.18 5.84 8.87
N GLY A 128 6.96 5.36 9.83
CA GLY A 128 8.39 5.06 9.65
C GLY A 128 9.25 6.32 9.60
N GLY A 129 10.52 6.17 9.22
CA GLY A 129 11.45 7.31 9.08
C GLY A 129 12.24 7.65 10.35
N ASP A 130 12.87 8.82 10.34
CA ASP A 130 13.71 9.30 11.44
C ASP A 130 12.85 9.66 12.66
N ARG A 131 13.31 9.28 13.84
CA ARG A 131 12.63 9.62 15.09
C ARG A 131 12.76 11.12 15.30
N GLY A 132 11.64 11.84 15.28
CA GLY A 132 11.61 13.26 15.66
C GLY A 132 12.05 13.48 17.10
N THR A 133 12.29 14.73 17.50
CA THR A 133 12.67 15.07 18.88
C THR A 133 11.64 14.52 19.88
N PRO A 134 12.04 13.65 20.83
CA PRO A 134 11.14 13.14 21.86
C PRO A 134 10.54 14.27 22.70
N PHE A 135 9.31 14.09 23.16
CA PHE A 135 8.64 15.05 24.01
C PHE A 135 8.45 14.46 25.42
N THR A 136 8.76 15.26 26.43
CA THR A 136 8.60 14.86 27.84
C THR A 136 8.03 16.02 28.63
N VAL A 137 6.98 15.76 29.39
CA VAL A 137 6.36 16.77 30.25
C VAL A 137 7.26 17.10 31.44
N VAL A 138 7.26 18.37 31.84
CA VAL A 138 8.14 18.90 32.89
C VAL A 138 7.34 19.26 34.14
N GLU A 139 7.84 18.88 35.30
CA GLU A 139 7.23 19.25 36.59
C GLU A 139 7.57 20.70 36.98
N LYS A 140 6.54 21.51 37.24
CA LYS A 140 6.70 22.92 37.66
C LYS A 140 7.47 23.03 38.98
N GLY A 141 8.64 23.66 38.94
CA GLY A 141 9.50 23.92 40.10
C GLY A 141 10.53 22.82 40.41
N SER A 142 10.62 21.78 39.58
CA SER A 142 11.68 20.76 39.70
C SER A 142 12.95 21.24 38.99
N PRO A 143 14.13 21.22 39.65
CA PRO A 143 15.41 21.46 38.99
C PRO A 143 15.81 20.20 38.22
N LEU A 144 15.11 19.90 37.13
CA LEU A 144 15.52 18.81 36.26
C LEU A 144 16.63 19.33 35.34
N SER A 145 17.85 18.86 35.62
CA SER A 145 18.93 18.79 34.64
C SER A 145 18.45 18.01 33.42
N ALA A 146 19.04 18.28 32.26
CA ALA A 146 18.79 17.57 31.01
C ALA A 146 19.11 16.05 31.03
N ASP A 147 19.34 15.45 32.21
CA ASP A 147 19.90 14.12 32.43
C ASP A 147 18.99 13.15 33.23
N SER A 148 17.69 13.44 33.43
CA SER A 148 16.81 12.39 33.97
C SER A 148 16.61 11.30 32.91
N GLU A 149 17.23 10.13 33.09
CA GLU A 149 17.04 8.97 32.22
C GLU A 149 15.55 8.68 32.05
N LYS A 150 15.05 8.90 30.83
CA LYS A 150 13.72 8.48 30.39
C LYS A 150 13.87 7.19 29.59
N THR A 151 13.46 6.08 30.18
CA THR A 151 13.54 4.76 29.55
C THR A 151 12.20 4.25 29.05
N ASN A 152 11.11 4.87 29.51
CA ASN A 152 9.75 4.52 29.13
C ASN A 152 9.31 5.22 27.81
N PRO A 153 8.35 4.64 27.07
CA PRO A 153 7.92 5.17 25.77
C PRO A 153 6.79 6.22 25.84
N THR A 154 6.41 6.68 27.04
CA THR A 154 5.33 7.67 27.24
C THR A 154 5.88 9.10 27.28
N ILE A 155 5.03 10.11 27.42
CA ILE A 155 5.44 11.50 27.63
C ILE A 155 5.94 11.77 29.06
N PHE A 156 5.82 10.81 29.99
CA PHE A 156 6.13 11.03 31.40
C PHE A 156 7.59 10.74 31.75
N PRO A 157 8.14 11.43 32.77
CA PRO A 157 9.37 11.01 33.42
C PRO A 157 9.23 9.64 34.11
N ASP A 158 10.30 8.84 34.14
CA ASP A 158 10.32 7.54 34.81
C ASP A 158 9.94 7.64 36.30
N SER A 159 10.38 8.70 36.98
CA SER A 159 10.06 8.97 38.39
C SER A 159 8.56 9.19 38.61
N PHE A 160 7.88 9.84 37.66
CA PHE A 160 6.44 10.04 37.71
C PHE A 160 5.73 8.69 37.64
N LEU A 161 6.01 7.86 36.63
CA LEU A 161 5.34 6.57 36.46
C LEU A 161 5.56 5.61 37.64
N ARG A 162 6.79 5.55 38.19
CA ARG A 162 7.10 4.73 39.39
C ARG A 162 6.29 5.12 40.63
N SER A 163 5.76 6.35 40.68
CA SER A 163 4.96 6.84 41.80
C SER A 163 3.49 6.37 41.78
N TRP A 164 3.07 5.66 40.74
CA TRP A 164 1.70 5.17 40.57
C TRP A 164 1.62 3.64 40.59
N LYS A 165 0.46 3.11 40.98
CA LYS A 165 0.10 1.72 40.79
C LYS A 165 -0.61 1.55 39.44
N PRO A 166 -0.02 0.84 38.45
CA PRO A 166 -0.57 0.77 37.10
C PRO A 166 -1.62 -0.33 36.97
N VAL A 167 -2.75 0.00 36.35
CA VAL A 167 -3.85 -0.94 36.04
C VAL A 167 -4.16 -0.86 34.55
N PHE A 168 -4.05 -1.97 33.83
CA PHE A 168 -4.37 -2.09 32.41
C PHE A 168 -5.72 -2.77 32.24
N LEU A 169 -6.58 -2.25 31.34
CA LEU A 169 -7.82 -2.91 30.95
C LEU A 169 -7.78 -3.28 29.47
N ILE A 170 -7.85 -4.59 29.23
CA ILE A 170 -7.87 -5.21 27.91
C ILE A 170 -9.24 -5.83 27.63
N ARG A 171 -9.53 -6.05 26.35
CA ARG A 171 -10.71 -6.77 25.87
C ARG A 171 -10.36 -7.46 24.56
N HIS A 172 -11.04 -8.56 24.24
CA HIS A 172 -10.85 -9.24 22.97
C HIS A 172 -10.84 -8.24 21.78
N PRO A 173 -9.87 -8.32 20.87
CA PRO A 173 -9.71 -7.32 19.80
C PRO A 173 -10.94 -7.21 18.88
N ALA A 174 -11.58 -8.34 18.54
CA ALA A 174 -12.72 -8.36 17.61
C ALA A 174 -13.89 -7.43 17.98
N PRO A 175 -14.55 -7.54 19.15
CA PRO A 175 -15.58 -6.58 19.55
C PRO A 175 -15.03 -5.18 19.83
N THR A 176 -13.74 -5.05 20.16
CA THR A 176 -13.12 -3.74 20.46
C THR A 176 -12.95 -2.91 19.21
N PHE A 177 -12.34 -3.47 18.15
CA PHE A 177 -12.05 -2.79 16.90
C PHE A 177 -13.30 -2.57 16.04
N GLU A 178 -14.22 -3.54 16.00
CA GLU A 178 -15.53 -3.34 15.38
C GLU A 178 -16.28 -2.15 16.01
N SER A 179 -16.31 -2.11 17.34
CA SER A 179 -17.03 -1.08 18.08
C SER A 179 -16.40 0.30 17.92
N TRP A 180 -15.07 0.37 17.76
CA TRP A 180 -14.36 1.59 17.41
C TRP A 180 -14.68 2.02 15.97
N TYR A 181 -14.60 1.09 15.01
CA TYR A 181 -14.87 1.35 13.60
C TYR A 181 -16.28 1.88 13.38
N ARG A 182 -17.32 1.28 13.98
CA ARG A 182 -18.70 1.80 13.90
C ARG A 182 -18.82 3.21 14.46
N ALA A 183 -18.18 3.46 15.61
CA ALA A 183 -18.30 4.73 16.30
C ALA A 183 -17.60 5.88 15.56
N GLU A 184 -16.41 5.63 15.00
CA GLU A 184 -15.73 6.64 14.16
C GLU A 184 -16.40 6.76 12.78
N SER A 185 -16.82 5.66 12.15
CA SER A 185 -17.52 5.69 10.85
C SER A 185 -18.83 6.47 10.89
N GLY A 186 -19.50 6.50 12.04
CA GLY A 186 -20.69 7.32 12.27
C GLY A 186 -20.41 8.82 12.36
N ALA A 187 -19.16 9.22 12.61
CA ALA A 187 -18.72 10.62 12.65
C ALA A 187 -18.01 11.07 11.37
N GLN A 188 -17.16 10.23 10.79
CA GLN A 188 -16.38 10.48 9.57
C GLN A 188 -16.07 9.16 8.87
N HIS A 189 -15.94 9.16 7.55
CA HIS A 189 -15.54 7.94 6.82
C HIS A 189 -14.15 7.45 7.28
N VAL A 190 -14.06 6.19 7.70
CA VAL A 190 -12.82 5.53 8.13
C VAL A 190 -12.39 4.52 7.08
N ASP A 191 -11.17 4.71 6.56
CA ASP A 191 -10.46 3.71 5.78
C ASP A 191 -9.55 2.90 6.72
N LEU A 192 -9.82 1.60 6.86
CA LEU A 192 -9.01 0.72 7.72
C LEU A 192 -7.59 0.50 7.20
N SER A 193 -7.33 0.81 5.93
CA SER A 193 -5.99 0.76 5.34
C SER A 193 -5.16 2.01 5.64
N ASP A 194 -5.80 3.10 6.09
CA ASP A 194 -5.13 4.34 6.49
C ASP A 194 -4.39 4.16 7.82
N LYS A 195 -3.08 4.41 7.79
CA LYS A 195 -2.20 4.26 8.94
C LYS A 195 -2.44 5.29 10.04
N SER A 196 -3.09 6.42 9.71
CA SER A 196 -3.42 7.51 10.64
C SER A 196 -4.24 7.02 11.84
N TRP A 197 -4.87 5.84 11.75
CA TRP A 197 -5.70 5.25 12.79
C TRP A 197 -5.14 3.96 13.39
N SER A 198 -3.99 3.50 12.92
CA SER A 198 -3.45 2.16 13.23
C SER A 198 -3.15 1.93 14.72
N PHE A 199 -3.00 2.99 15.51
CA PHE A 199 -2.77 2.89 16.94
C PHE A 199 -4.04 2.58 17.76
N PHE A 200 -5.24 2.84 17.23
CA PHE A 200 -6.50 2.40 17.85
C PHE A 200 -6.77 0.91 17.67
N THR A 201 -6.04 0.25 16.77
CA THR A 201 -6.25 -1.14 16.39
C THR A 201 -5.06 -2.04 16.77
N SER A 202 -4.36 -1.70 17.88
CA SER A 202 -3.17 -2.42 18.31
C SER A 202 -3.00 -2.42 19.84
N PHE A 203 -2.67 -3.59 20.40
CA PHE A 203 -2.33 -3.73 21.82
C PHE A 203 -0.83 -3.59 22.11
N GLN A 204 0.01 -3.31 21.09
CA GLN A 204 1.46 -3.21 21.25
C GLN A 204 1.87 -2.15 22.28
N TYR A 205 1.16 -1.02 22.33
CA TYR A 205 1.46 0.09 23.24
C TYR A 205 1.18 -0.28 24.70
N SER A 206 0.05 -0.96 24.94
CA SER A 206 -0.29 -1.49 26.26
C SER A 206 0.71 -2.54 26.71
N ARG A 207 1.14 -3.43 25.81
CA ARG A 207 2.17 -4.43 26.11
C ARG A 207 3.52 -3.82 26.45
N GLN A 208 4.03 -2.90 25.64
CA GLN A 208 5.34 -2.28 25.87
C GLN A 208 5.37 -1.49 27.18
N LEU A 209 4.29 -0.78 27.52
CA LEU A 209 4.19 -0.08 28.80
C LEU A 209 4.07 -1.06 29.97
N TYR A 210 3.32 -2.15 29.81
CA TYR A 210 3.24 -3.24 30.79
C TYR A 210 4.62 -3.85 31.06
N ASP A 211 5.38 -4.19 30.02
CA ASP A 211 6.74 -4.75 30.13
C ASP A 211 7.71 -3.79 30.83
N TRP A 212 7.57 -2.48 30.56
CA TRP A 212 8.34 -1.46 31.26
C TRP A 212 8.03 -1.42 32.76
N PHE A 213 6.75 -1.42 33.14
CA PHE A 213 6.36 -1.48 34.56
C PHE A 213 6.82 -2.78 35.22
N LEU A 214 6.68 -3.91 34.53
CA LEU A 214 7.07 -5.23 35.03
C LEU A 214 8.59 -5.30 35.30
N SER A 215 9.40 -4.71 34.43
CA SER A 215 10.86 -4.67 34.59
C SER A 215 11.35 -3.67 35.64
N ASN A 216 10.55 -2.67 35.99
CA ASN A 216 10.92 -1.60 36.92
C ASN A 216 10.21 -1.67 38.29
N SER A 217 9.33 -2.64 38.50
CA SER A 217 8.66 -2.88 39.79
C SER A 217 9.59 -3.63 40.75
N THR A 218 9.76 -3.09 41.96
CA THR A 218 10.63 -3.68 43.00
C THR A 218 9.86 -4.38 44.11
N ASP A 219 8.55 -4.12 44.23
CA ASP A 219 7.69 -4.60 45.30
C ASP A 219 6.28 -4.95 44.79
N GLU A 220 5.55 -5.81 45.49
CA GLU A 220 4.19 -6.23 45.10
C GLU A 220 3.23 -5.05 44.96
N SER A 221 3.48 -3.95 45.68
CA SER A 221 2.65 -2.74 45.61
C SER A 221 2.85 -1.91 44.33
N SER A 222 3.98 -2.07 43.62
CA SER A 222 4.27 -1.42 42.33
C SER A 222 3.93 -2.25 41.10
N MET A 223 3.68 -3.56 41.27
CA MET A 223 3.42 -4.48 40.17
C MET A 223 2.18 -4.08 39.34
N PRO A 224 2.25 -4.16 38.00
CA PRO A 224 1.12 -3.88 37.13
C PRO A 224 0.01 -4.92 37.27
N ILE A 225 -1.23 -4.44 37.25
CA ILE A 225 -2.43 -5.28 37.25
C ILE A 225 -3.05 -5.24 35.86
N VAL A 226 -3.31 -6.41 35.26
CA VAL A 226 -4.09 -6.52 34.03
C VAL A 226 -5.48 -7.04 34.36
N VAL A 227 -6.51 -6.34 33.87
CA VAL A 227 -7.92 -6.70 34.02
C VAL A 227 -8.48 -7.02 32.64
N GLU A 228 -9.09 -8.18 32.50
CA GLU A 228 -9.85 -8.57 31.31
C GLU A 228 -11.30 -8.09 31.46
N ALA A 229 -11.79 -7.36 30.46
CA ALA A 229 -13.15 -6.81 30.44
C ALA A 229 -14.22 -7.90 30.59
N ASP A 230 -14.08 -9.03 29.91
CA ASP A 230 -15.07 -10.12 29.99
C ASP A 230 -15.17 -10.72 31.40
N ASP A 231 -14.06 -10.80 32.14
CA ASP A 231 -14.06 -11.26 33.54
C ASP A 231 -14.75 -10.27 34.48
N MET A 232 -14.71 -8.98 34.19
CA MET A 232 -15.47 -7.96 34.91
C MET A 232 -16.97 -8.05 34.61
N LEU A 233 -17.34 -8.29 33.35
CA LEU A 233 -18.76 -8.33 32.93
C LEU A 233 -19.49 -9.55 33.49
N GLU A 234 -18.80 -10.67 33.69
CA GLU A 234 -19.40 -11.93 34.13
C GLU A 234 -19.22 -12.25 35.62
N LYS A 235 -18.08 -11.88 36.23
CA LYS A 235 -17.70 -12.33 37.57
C LYS A 235 -17.52 -11.16 38.53
N ARG A 236 -18.45 -11.02 39.48
CA ARG A 236 -18.35 -10.04 40.57
C ARG A 236 -17.05 -10.17 41.37
N SER A 237 -16.59 -11.41 41.57
CA SER A 237 -15.34 -11.70 42.29
C SER A 237 -14.11 -11.03 41.67
N THR A 238 -14.11 -10.76 40.36
CA THR A 238 -12.99 -10.09 39.68
C THR A 238 -12.83 -8.66 40.19
N ILE A 239 -13.94 -7.93 40.33
CA ILE A 239 -13.95 -6.54 40.80
C ILE A 239 -13.70 -6.49 42.31
N GLU A 240 -14.25 -7.42 43.08
CA GLU A 240 -13.97 -7.53 44.52
C GLU A 240 -12.48 -7.77 44.80
N LYS A 241 -11.84 -8.63 44.00
CA LYS A 241 -10.39 -8.86 44.06
C LYS A 241 -9.59 -7.62 43.66
N LEU A 242 -9.97 -6.97 42.55
CA LEU A 242 -9.32 -5.73 42.12
C LEU A 242 -9.41 -4.66 43.21
N CYS A 243 -10.58 -4.42 43.78
CA CYS A 243 -10.76 -3.48 44.88
C CYS A 243 -9.85 -3.83 46.06
N SER A 244 -9.84 -5.10 46.49
CA SER A 244 -8.98 -5.56 47.58
C SER A 244 -7.50 -5.32 47.29
N SER A 245 -7.03 -5.61 46.07
CA SER A 245 -5.65 -5.35 45.63
C SER A 245 -5.29 -3.87 45.52
N LEU A 246 -6.27 -2.99 45.35
CA LEU A 246 -6.10 -1.53 45.33
C LEU A 246 -6.28 -0.89 46.71
N GLY A 247 -6.60 -1.65 47.76
CA GLY A 247 -6.91 -1.11 49.09
C GLY A 247 -8.28 -0.43 49.17
N MET A 248 -9.18 -0.75 48.23
CA MET A 248 -10.57 -0.31 48.19
C MET A 248 -11.49 -1.30 48.91
N ASP A 249 -12.64 -0.82 49.40
CA ASP A 249 -13.60 -1.63 50.15
C ASP A 249 -14.67 -2.21 49.22
N THR A 250 -14.77 -3.54 49.21
CA THR A 250 -15.67 -4.30 48.33
C THR A 250 -17.16 -4.01 48.58
N ARG A 251 -17.51 -3.48 49.76
CA ARG A 251 -18.90 -3.11 50.12
C ARG A 251 -19.41 -1.89 49.35
N TYR A 252 -18.51 -1.06 48.83
CA TYR A 252 -18.85 0.20 48.15
C TYR A 252 -18.82 0.10 46.62
N ILE A 253 -18.88 -1.12 46.06
CA ILE A 253 -18.97 -1.34 44.61
C ILE A 253 -20.44 -1.14 44.16
N PRO A 254 -20.78 -0.08 43.42
CA PRO A 254 -22.14 0.12 42.96
C PRO A 254 -22.41 -0.73 41.72
N TYR A 255 -23.16 -1.82 41.88
CA TYR A 255 -23.61 -2.66 40.75
C TYR A 255 -24.87 -2.11 40.05
N LYS A 256 -25.44 -1.02 40.57
CA LYS A 256 -26.53 -0.25 39.99
C LYS A 256 -26.26 1.24 40.14
N TRP A 257 -26.63 2.03 39.16
CA TRP A 257 -26.44 3.48 39.15
C TRP A 257 -27.53 4.19 38.34
N ASP A 258 -27.63 5.50 38.52
CA ASP A 258 -28.59 6.34 37.81
C ASP A 258 -28.10 6.72 36.40
N VAL A 259 -29.09 6.95 35.54
CA VAL A 259 -28.93 7.48 34.17
C VAL A 259 -28.31 8.87 34.24
N ILE A 260 -27.31 9.13 33.42
CA ILE A 260 -26.70 10.45 33.27
C ILE A 260 -27.39 11.18 32.10
N GLN A 261 -27.72 12.45 32.29
CA GLN A 261 -28.18 13.29 31.18
C GLN A 261 -26.98 13.66 30.30
N ALA A 262 -27.12 13.44 28.99
CA ALA A 262 -26.11 13.84 28.01
C ALA A 262 -25.83 15.36 28.10
N PRO A 263 -24.57 15.81 28.00
CA PRO A 263 -24.24 17.23 27.89
C PRO A 263 -24.97 17.86 26.70
N GLY A 264 -25.56 19.04 26.91
CA GLY A 264 -26.33 19.72 25.85
C GLY A 264 -25.49 20.15 24.64
N ASN A 265 -24.17 20.19 24.78
CA ASN A 265 -23.19 20.50 23.74
C ASN A 265 -22.45 19.27 23.20
N ALA A 266 -22.91 18.05 23.51
CA ALA A 266 -22.27 16.84 23.03
C ALA A 266 -22.33 16.75 21.50
N GLY A 267 -21.15 16.71 20.86
CA GLY A 267 -21.05 16.55 19.41
C GLY A 267 -21.51 15.17 18.93
N SER A 268 -21.72 15.01 17.61
CA SER A 268 -22.14 13.74 16.99
C SER A 268 -21.22 12.57 17.34
N ARG A 269 -19.90 12.80 17.34
CA ARG A 269 -18.89 11.81 17.74
C ARG A 269 -19.06 11.41 19.21
N GLU A 270 -19.21 12.38 20.11
CA GLU A 270 -19.36 12.08 21.53
C GLU A 270 -20.64 11.28 21.81
N LEU A 271 -21.74 11.62 21.14
CA LEU A 271 -22.98 10.85 21.18
C LEU A 271 -22.79 9.40 20.70
N SER A 272 -22.04 9.19 19.62
CA SER A 272 -21.72 7.85 19.11
C SER A 272 -20.83 7.04 20.06
N PHE A 273 -19.95 7.69 20.81
CA PHE A 273 -19.04 7.03 21.74
C PHE A 273 -19.65 6.79 23.13
N MET A 274 -20.44 7.73 23.64
CA MET A 274 -20.89 7.83 25.03
C MET A 274 -22.40 7.65 25.23
N GLY A 275 -23.21 7.67 24.17
CA GLY A 275 -24.68 7.66 24.27
C GLY A 275 -25.24 6.48 25.07
N ASP A 276 -24.67 5.29 24.88
CA ASP A 276 -25.05 4.09 25.63
C ASP A 276 -24.64 4.13 27.10
N TYR A 277 -23.51 4.79 27.40
CA TYR A 277 -23.01 4.95 28.77
C TYR A 277 -23.90 5.90 29.59
N TRP A 278 -24.45 6.94 28.95
CA TRP A 278 -25.35 7.88 29.61
C TRP A 278 -26.69 7.24 29.96
N LYS A 279 -27.24 6.39 29.07
CA LYS A 279 -28.55 5.73 29.22
C LYS A 279 -28.57 4.55 30.20
N SER A 280 -27.52 4.43 31.00
CA SER A 280 -27.06 3.15 31.50
C SER A 280 -27.30 3.01 33.04
N THR A 281 -27.76 1.85 33.55
CA THR A 281 -28.11 1.63 34.97
C THR A 281 -27.49 0.42 35.73
N SER A 282 -26.86 -0.57 35.07
CA SER A 282 -26.23 -1.75 35.71
C SER A 282 -25.02 -2.32 34.94
N ILE A 283 -24.69 -3.62 35.00
CA ILE A 283 -23.70 -4.25 34.09
C ILE A 283 -24.46 -5.03 32.99
N ASP A 284 -23.96 -5.03 31.74
CA ASP A 284 -24.39 -5.99 30.70
C ASP A 284 -23.48 -7.20 30.69
N SER A 285 -24.00 -8.37 31.01
CA SER A 285 -23.27 -9.59 30.74
C SER A 285 -23.39 -10.02 29.27
N SER A 286 -24.39 -9.52 28.51
CA SER A 286 -24.63 -9.97 27.12
C SER A 286 -23.52 -9.57 26.14
N LYS A 287 -22.68 -8.60 26.50
CA LYS A 287 -21.60 -8.11 25.64
C LYS A 287 -20.23 -8.72 25.97
N SER A 288 -20.20 -9.74 26.80
CA SER A 288 -19.02 -10.59 26.94
C SER A 288 -18.63 -11.19 25.58
N SER A 289 -17.33 -11.23 25.28
CA SER A 289 -16.78 -11.96 24.15
C SER A 289 -16.31 -13.38 24.49
N ARG A 290 -16.67 -13.89 25.68
CA ARG A 290 -16.37 -15.28 26.03
C ARG A 290 -17.13 -16.26 25.13
N GLY A 291 -16.40 -17.19 24.53
CA GLY A 291 -16.99 -18.14 23.58
C GLY A 291 -17.28 -17.55 22.20
N LEU A 292 -16.70 -16.38 21.88
CA LEU A 292 -16.86 -15.75 20.58
C LEU A 292 -16.44 -16.68 19.44
N ASP A 293 -17.39 -16.98 18.54
CA ASP A 293 -17.11 -17.60 17.26
C ASP A 293 -16.68 -16.54 16.25
N MET A 294 -15.40 -16.58 15.86
CA MET A 294 -14.83 -15.68 14.86
C MET A 294 -15.45 -15.89 13.48
N ALA A 295 -15.93 -17.11 13.15
CA ALA A 295 -16.55 -17.39 11.87
C ALA A 295 -17.89 -16.70 11.72
N ALA A 296 -18.79 -16.93 12.68
CA ALA A 296 -20.07 -16.22 12.75
C ALA A 296 -19.87 -14.70 12.79
N LYS A 297 -18.88 -14.20 13.53
CA LYS A 297 -18.59 -12.77 13.63
C LYS A 297 -18.13 -12.16 12.31
N TYR A 298 -17.27 -12.86 11.57
CA TYR A 298 -16.81 -12.42 10.25
C TYR A 298 -17.95 -12.41 9.22
N THR A 299 -18.79 -13.46 9.17
CA THR A 299 -19.98 -13.49 8.30
C THR A 299 -20.88 -12.29 8.55
N LYS A 300 -21.05 -11.93 9.83
CA LYS A 300 -21.82 -10.76 10.20
C LYS A 300 -21.15 -9.45 9.83
N TRP A 301 -19.83 -9.32 9.95
CA TRP A 301 -19.12 -8.15 9.43
C TRP A 301 -19.27 -8.00 7.91
N GLN A 302 -19.27 -9.10 7.16
CA GLN A 302 -19.54 -9.06 5.73
C GLN A 302 -20.94 -8.51 5.43
N ALA A 303 -21.95 -8.93 6.20
CA ALA A 303 -23.32 -8.44 6.07
C ALA A 303 -23.45 -6.96 6.45
N ASP A 304 -22.79 -6.54 7.53
CA ASP A 304 -22.94 -5.18 8.09
C ASP A 304 -22.09 -4.13 7.37
N PHE A 305 -20.91 -4.49 6.86
CA PHE A 305 -19.92 -3.54 6.35
C PHE A 305 -19.42 -3.84 4.93
N GLY A 306 -19.79 -4.99 4.37
CA GLY A 306 -19.22 -5.47 3.10
C GLY A 306 -17.93 -6.28 3.28
N PRO A 307 -17.52 -7.03 2.24
CA PRO A 307 -16.43 -7.98 2.32
C PRO A 307 -15.05 -7.34 2.49
N GLU A 308 -14.83 -6.15 1.94
CA GLU A 308 -13.54 -5.43 2.06
C GLU A 308 -13.25 -5.06 3.51
N VAL A 309 -14.20 -4.39 4.18
CA VAL A 309 -14.08 -3.98 5.58
C VAL A 309 -14.01 -5.19 6.51
N ALA A 310 -14.80 -6.23 6.25
CA ALA A 310 -14.76 -7.46 7.03
C ALA A 310 -13.39 -8.15 6.98
N ASN A 311 -12.74 -8.15 5.80
CA ASN A 311 -11.39 -8.68 5.64
C ASN A 311 -10.39 -7.87 6.46
N GLU A 312 -10.38 -6.54 6.30
CA GLU A 312 -9.47 -5.65 7.02
C GLU A 312 -9.63 -5.75 8.54
N LEU A 313 -10.87 -5.79 9.04
CA LEU A 313 -11.17 -6.02 10.47
C LEU A 313 -10.57 -7.34 10.96
N LEU A 314 -10.65 -8.41 10.17
CA LEU A 314 -10.07 -9.69 10.56
C LEU A 314 -8.53 -9.61 10.65
N ILE A 315 -7.86 -8.92 9.72
CA ILE A 315 -6.40 -8.73 9.74
C ILE A 315 -5.95 -8.06 11.03
N ILE A 316 -6.57 -6.93 11.33
CA ILE A 316 -6.13 -6.10 12.45
C ILE A 316 -6.39 -6.84 13.77
N VAL A 317 -7.48 -7.62 13.85
CA VAL A 317 -7.77 -8.49 14.98
C VAL A 317 -6.69 -9.54 15.14
N GLU A 318 -6.37 -10.30 14.09
CA GLU A 318 -5.35 -11.34 14.14
C GLU A 318 -3.96 -10.78 14.45
N LYS A 319 -3.63 -9.60 13.91
CA LYS A 319 -2.37 -8.90 14.19
C LYS A 319 -2.28 -8.48 15.66
N ALA A 320 -3.39 -8.12 16.29
CA ALA A 320 -3.44 -7.69 17.68
C ALA A 320 -3.56 -8.86 18.68
N MET A 321 -4.00 -10.04 18.24
CA MET A 321 -4.20 -11.22 19.09
C MET A 321 -2.95 -11.65 19.88
N PRO A 322 -1.71 -11.67 19.32
CA PRO A 322 -0.52 -12.03 20.08
C PRO A 322 -0.28 -11.13 21.30
N ASP A 323 -0.42 -9.81 21.15
CA ASP A 323 -0.22 -8.86 22.26
C ASP A 323 -1.37 -8.94 23.27
N TYR A 324 -2.60 -9.12 22.80
CA TYR A 324 -3.76 -9.37 23.66
C TYR A 324 -3.59 -10.65 24.49
N ASN A 325 -3.19 -11.76 23.85
CA ASN A 325 -2.96 -13.04 24.52
C ASN A 325 -1.80 -12.95 25.52
N TYR A 326 -0.73 -12.20 25.19
CA TYR A 326 0.37 -11.94 26.11
C TYR A 326 -0.12 -11.25 27.39
N LEU A 327 -0.83 -10.13 27.24
CA LEU A 327 -1.39 -9.39 28.38
C LEU A 327 -2.41 -10.22 29.16
N ARG A 328 -3.19 -11.07 28.47
CA ARG A 328 -4.17 -11.96 29.10
C ARG A 328 -3.53 -13.12 29.86
N MET A 329 -2.51 -13.77 29.31
CA MET A 329 -1.81 -14.90 29.97
C MET A 329 -1.07 -14.45 31.23
N GLU A 330 -0.59 -13.21 31.23
CA GLU A 330 0.06 -12.57 32.38
C GLU A 330 -0.94 -11.96 33.38
N THR A 331 -2.26 -12.18 33.23
CA THR A 331 -3.24 -11.87 34.29
C THR A 331 -2.91 -12.74 35.51
N PRO A 332 -2.47 -12.15 36.63
CA PRO A 332 -1.86 -12.93 37.69
C PRO A 332 -2.95 -13.64 38.49
N PHE A 333 -2.97 -14.97 38.43
CA PHE A 333 -3.16 -15.80 39.62
C PHE A 333 -2.49 -17.19 39.53
N SER A 334 -1.76 -17.52 38.45
CA SER A 334 -1.04 -18.80 38.34
C SER A 334 0.49 -18.71 38.49
N PHE A 335 1.11 -17.52 38.40
CA PHE A 335 2.59 -17.40 38.32
C PHE A 335 3.29 -16.73 39.52
N ILE A 336 2.57 -16.15 40.48
CA ILE A 336 3.19 -15.47 41.64
C ILE A 336 3.91 -16.44 42.59
N LEU A 337 3.66 -17.75 42.51
CA LEU A 337 4.31 -18.75 43.37
C LEU A 337 5.74 -19.15 42.92
N LEU A 338 6.21 -18.80 41.73
CA LEU A 338 7.51 -19.26 41.22
C LEU A 338 8.68 -18.27 41.39
N ARG A 339 8.45 -17.01 41.79
CA ARG A 339 9.52 -16.01 41.94
C ARG A 339 9.96 -15.71 43.38
N PHE A 340 9.27 -16.23 44.40
CA PHE A 340 9.60 -15.99 45.81
C PHE A 340 9.69 -17.26 46.66
N ALA A 341 10.27 -18.34 46.12
CA ALA A 341 10.81 -19.39 46.98
C ALA A 341 12.24 -18.99 47.41
N PRO A 342 12.56 -18.90 48.72
CA PRO A 342 13.93 -18.70 49.15
C PRO A 342 14.73 -19.95 48.79
N PHE A 343 15.65 -19.83 47.82
CA PHE A 343 16.66 -20.85 47.56
C PHE A 343 17.62 -20.89 48.76
N SER A 344 17.31 -21.72 49.75
CA SER A 344 18.26 -22.16 50.76
C SER A 344 19.02 -23.38 50.21
N GLY A 345 20.20 -23.15 49.65
CA GLY A 345 21.14 -24.20 49.24
C GLY A 345 22.42 -23.58 48.66
N PRO A 346 23.62 -24.05 49.03
CA PRO A 346 24.87 -23.45 48.59
C PRO A 346 25.12 -23.69 47.09
N PRO A 347 25.84 -22.78 46.40
CA PRO A 347 25.97 -22.82 44.95
C PRO A 347 26.95 -23.92 44.48
N ASP A 348 26.46 -24.78 43.59
CA ASP A 348 27.27 -25.72 42.80
C ASP A 348 27.94 -24.97 41.63
N PRO A 349 29.28 -24.98 41.51
CA PRO A 349 30.03 -24.19 40.53
C PRO A 349 30.21 -24.90 39.19
N SER A 350 29.16 -25.47 38.59
CA SER A 350 29.28 -26.28 37.37
C SER A 350 28.38 -25.89 36.18
N ALA A 351 27.75 -24.71 36.19
CA ALA A 351 26.91 -24.27 35.07
C ALA A 351 27.03 -22.77 34.74
N ARG A 352 28.19 -22.34 34.25
CA ARG A 352 28.34 -21.11 33.46
C ARG A 352 29.35 -21.36 32.35
N GLU A 353 28.88 -21.26 31.10
CA GLU A 353 29.58 -20.86 29.86
C GLU A 353 29.17 -21.71 28.65
N THR A 354 28.00 -21.40 28.08
CA THR A 354 27.78 -21.50 26.64
C THR A 354 26.93 -20.31 26.21
N GLY A 355 27.57 -19.25 25.71
CA GLY A 355 26.82 -18.09 25.26
C GLY A 355 27.61 -16.82 24.94
N ARG A 356 28.72 -16.92 24.21
CA ARG A 356 29.23 -15.93 23.23
C ARG A 356 30.72 -16.17 22.99
N HIS A 357 31.12 -16.39 21.73
CA HIS A 357 32.32 -15.73 21.21
C HIS A 357 32.23 -15.55 19.69
N VAL A 358 32.18 -14.28 19.33
CA VAL A 358 32.54 -13.73 18.02
C VAL A 358 34.07 -13.84 17.87
N LEU A 359 34.46 -14.13 16.62
CA LEU A 359 35.80 -14.14 16.03
C LEU A 359 36.80 -13.16 16.66
N THR A 360 38.02 -13.64 16.95
CA THR A 360 39.31 -13.05 16.52
C THR A 360 40.48 -13.86 17.10
N HIS A 361 41.65 -13.69 16.48
CA HIS A 361 43.02 -14.17 16.82
C HIS A 361 43.49 -15.34 15.96
N GLY A 362 44.60 -15.28 15.24
CA GLY A 362 45.82 -14.47 15.44
C GLY A 362 46.94 -15.41 15.86
N TRP A 363 47.82 -15.75 14.92
CA TRP A 363 48.87 -16.76 15.04
C TRP A 363 49.92 -16.43 16.13
N ARG A 364 50.31 -17.42 16.94
CA ARG A 364 51.60 -17.45 17.64
C ARG A 364 52.24 -18.85 17.61
N LYS A 365 53.54 -18.87 17.29
CA LYS A 365 54.48 -19.99 17.29
C LYS A 365 54.98 -20.31 18.70
N VAL A 366 55.31 -21.57 18.99
CA VAL A 366 56.21 -21.99 20.07
C VAL A 366 57.12 -23.13 19.55
N PRO A 367 58.42 -23.20 19.95
CA PRO A 367 59.48 -23.85 19.18
C PRO A 367 59.83 -25.29 19.63
N ILE A 368 60.68 -25.91 18.82
CA ILE A 368 61.21 -27.27 18.89
C ILE A 368 62.48 -27.33 19.74
N THR A 369 62.62 -28.37 20.58
CA THR A 369 63.93 -28.93 20.94
C THR A 369 63.92 -30.47 20.85
N ARG A 370 65.04 -30.97 20.33
CA ARG A 370 65.42 -32.37 20.05
C ARG A 370 65.94 -33.05 21.32
N GLU A 371 65.73 -34.35 21.46
CA GLU A 371 66.81 -35.29 21.78
C GLU A 371 66.46 -36.75 21.47
N ASN A 372 67.51 -37.51 21.15
CA ASN A 372 67.55 -38.71 20.31
C ASN A 372 67.40 -40.02 21.09
N ASN A 373 66.78 -41.04 20.48
CA ASN A 373 67.28 -42.42 20.58
C ASN A 373 66.93 -43.23 19.30
N PRO A 374 67.87 -43.98 18.68
CA PRO A 374 67.77 -44.40 17.27
C PRO A 374 67.37 -45.88 17.12
N SER A 375 66.09 -46.21 17.29
CA SER A 375 65.55 -47.53 16.92
C SER A 375 64.28 -47.50 16.06
N GLN A 376 63.84 -46.31 15.61
CA GLN A 376 62.64 -46.16 14.77
C GLN A 376 62.90 -45.84 13.28
N TRP A 377 64.14 -45.99 12.82
CA TRP A 377 64.56 -45.49 11.49
C TRP A 377 64.11 -46.35 10.30
N ILE A 378 63.64 -47.59 10.50
CA ILE A 378 63.27 -48.50 9.39
C ILE A 378 61.74 -48.58 9.14
N ILE A 379 60.89 -48.17 10.10
CA ILE A 379 59.42 -48.22 9.93
C ILE A 379 58.86 -46.90 9.33
N SER A 380 59.60 -45.78 9.42
CA SER A 380 59.11 -44.45 9.00
C SER A 380 59.07 -44.22 7.48
N LYS A 381 59.87 -44.95 6.68
CA LYS A 381 59.94 -44.70 5.23
C LYS A 381 58.83 -45.35 4.38
N PHE A 382 58.08 -46.32 4.90
CA PHE A 382 56.93 -46.88 4.19
C PHE A 382 55.60 -46.17 4.49
N HIS A 383 55.47 -45.47 5.62
CA HIS A 383 54.27 -44.68 5.93
C HIS A 383 54.23 -43.31 5.24
N SER A 384 55.38 -42.75 4.85
CA SER A 384 55.45 -41.38 4.31
C SER A 384 54.91 -41.25 2.87
N PHE A 385 54.82 -42.34 2.11
CA PHE A 385 54.27 -42.31 0.74
C PHE A 385 52.74 -42.48 0.71
N ALA A 386 52.17 -43.19 1.69
CA ALA A 386 50.72 -43.34 1.81
C ALA A 386 50.05 -42.06 2.33
N VAL A 387 50.69 -41.35 3.27
CA VAL A 387 50.16 -40.12 3.86
C VAL A 387 50.18 -38.95 2.86
N TYR A 388 51.16 -38.89 1.95
CA TYR A 388 51.24 -37.80 0.96
C TYR A 388 50.09 -37.88 -0.07
N LYS A 389 49.70 -39.09 -0.49
CA LYS A 389 48.59 -39.30 -1.42
C LYS A 389 47.21 -39.11 -0.77
N GLN A 390 47.14 -39.26 0.55
CA GLN A 390 45.89 -39.13 1.33
C GLN A 390 45.61 -37.67 1.73
N LEU A 391 46.65 -36.85 1.89
CA LEU A 391 46.54 -35.40 2.11
C LEU A 391 46.06 -34.65 0.86
N GLU A 392 46.57 -35.00 -0.32
CA GLU A 392 46.15 -34.36 -1.59
C GLU A 392 44.68 -34.67 -1.93
N TYR A 393 44.20 -35.87 -1.59
CA TYR A 393 42.79 -36.26 -1.73
C TYR A 393 41.87 -35.57 -0.71
N HIS A 394 42.34 -35.36 0.53
CA HIS A 394 41.59 -34.66 1.57
C HIS A 394 41.48 -33.15 1.33
N ASP A 395 42.53 -32.48 0.83
CA ASP A 395 42.47 -31.06 0.51
C ASP A 395 41.57 -30.80 -0.71
N THR A 396 41.58 -31.69 -1.70
CA THR A 396 40.69 -31.58 -2.87
C THR A 396 39.22 -31.83 -2.49
N ALA A 397 38.95 -32.82 -1.62
CA ALA A 397 37.61 -33.11 -1.11
C ALA A 397 37.08 -32.02 -0.15
N CYS A 398 37.95 -31.45 0.69
CA CYS A 398 37.60 -30.34 1.57
C CYS A 398 37.32 -29.05 0.78
N SER A 399 38.10 -28.77 -0.27
CA SER A 399 37.86 -27.64 -1.19
C SER A 399 36.58 -27.84 -2.03
N TYR A 400 36.26 -29.08 -2.43
CA TYR A 400 34.98 -29.42 -3.06
C TYR A 400 33.79 -29.27 -2.11
N GLN A 401 33.91 -29.69 -0.84
CA GLN A 401 32.85 -29.53 0.15
C GLN A 401 32.68 -28.07 0.61
N LEU A 402 33.76 -27.29 0.72
CA LEU A 402 33.69 -25.85 0.99
C LEU A 402 33.10 -25.09 -0.19
N SER A 403 33.48 -25.42 -1.43
CA SER A 403 32.89 -24.80 -2.62
C SER A 403 31.43 -25.21 -2.82
N GLN A 404 31.04 -26.45 -2.51
CA GLN A 404 29.63 -26.86 -2.49
C GLN A 404 28.85 -26.18 -1.38
N ARG A 405 29.37 -26.06 -0.16
CA ARG A 405 28.70 -25.34 0.93
C ARG A 405 28.64 -23.84 0.66
N ALA A 406 29.67 -23.26 0.05
CA ALA A 406 29.69 -21.87 -0.39
C ALA A 406 28.72 -21.64 -1.55
N MET A 407 28.64 -22.53 -2.54
CA MET A 407 27.66 -22.46 -3.63
C MET A 407 26.23 -22.70 -3.14
N VAL A 408 26.01 -23.61 -2.19
CA VAL A 408 24.69 -23.84 -1.57
C VAL A 408 24.31 -22.67 -0.67
N SER A 409 25.26 -22.07 0.06
CA SER A 409 25.05 -20.86 0.86
C SER A 409 24.78 -19.65 -0.03
N PHE A 410 25.53 -19.49 -1.12
CA PHE A 410 25.34 -18.46 -2.13
C PHE A 410 24.01 -18.64 -2.87
N ALA A 411 23.66 -19.87 -3.26
CA ALA A 411 22.36 -20.21 -3.84
C ALA A 411 21.22 -19.97 -2.84
N LYS A 412 21.39 -20.33 -1.56
CA LYS A 412 20.43 -20.00 -0.50
C LYS A 412 20.30 -18.50 -0.31
N HIS A 413 21.39 -17.74 -0.29
CA HIS A 413 21.37 -16.27 -0.15
C HIS A 413 20.77 -15.57 -1.38
N LEU A 414 21.03 -16.10 -2.57
CA LEU A 414 20.34 -15.72 -3.80
C LEU A 414 18.84 -16.00 -3.66
N VAL A 415 18.42 -17.19 -3.22
CA VAL A 415 17.02 -17.64 -3.11
C VAL A 415 16.22 -16.99 -1.98
N THR A 416 16.82 -16.68 -0.83
CA THR A 416 16.12 -16.20 0.39
C THR A 416 16.45 -14.75 0.78
N GLY A 417 17.28 -14.05 0.02
CA GLY A 417 17.72 -12.70 0.35
C GLY A 417 16.59 -11.65 0.31
N LYS A 418 16.56 -10.75 1.30
CA LYS A 418 15.65 -9.59 1.41
C LYS A 418 15.70 -8.63 0.19
N TRP A 419 16.75 -8.72 -0.63
CA TRP A 419 16.89 -7.94 -1.86
C TRP A 419 15.85 -8.32 -2.93
N ARG A 420 15.34 -9.57 -2.93
CA ARG A 420 14.31 -10.05 -3.87
C ARG A 420 12.94 -9.37 -3.70
N SER A 421 12.70 -8.72 -2.56
CA SER A 421 11.49 -7.94 -2.25
C SER A 421 11.74 -6.42 -2.23
N SER A 422 12.86 -5.96 -2.79
CA SER A 422 13.17 -4.53 -2.88
C SER A 422 12.20 -3.82 -3.83
N LYS A 423 11.61 -2.69 -3.40
CA LYS A 423 10.74 -1.85 -4.24
C LYS A 423 11.39 -1.49 -5.58
N LYS A 424 12.69 -1.19 -5.57
CA LYS A 424 13.46 -0.86 -6.78
C LYS A 424 13.55 -2.03 -7.76
N LEU A 425 13.67 -3.26 -7.25
CA LEU A 425 13.72 -4.46 -8.07
C LEU A 425 12.35 -4.78 -8.69
N ILE A 426 11.27 -4.59 -7.92
CA ILE A 426 9.89 -4.77 -8.39
C ILE A 426 9.57 -3.77 -9.51
N ILE A 427 9.86 -2.48 -9.28
CA ILE A 427 9.70 -1.42 -10.28
C ILE A 427 10.58 -1.70 -11.51
N GLY A 428 11.85 -2.07 -11.31
CA GLY A 428 12.77 -2.40 -12.41
C GLY A 428 12.26 -3.56 -13.28
N THR A 429 11.66 -4.57 -12.66
CA THR A 429 11.06 -5.71 -13.37
C THR A 429 9.85 -5.27 -14.19
N ALA A 430 8.99 -4.43 -13.62
CA ALA A 430 7.86 -3.87 -14.36
C ALA A 430 8.31 -3.01 -15.56
N CYS A 431 9.40 -2.23 -15.41
CA CYS A 431 9.99 -1.48 -16.52
C CYS A 431 10.54 -2.38 -17.63
N VAL A 432 11.27 -3.45 -17.28
CA VAL A 432 11.81 -4.42 -18.27
C VAL A 432 10.69 -5.14 -19.01
N ALA A 433 9.62 -5.50 -18.30
CA ALA A 433 8.43 -6.09 -18.88
C ALA A 433 7.75 -5.16 -19.91
N LEU A 434 7.48 -3.92 -19.53
CA LEU A 434 6.86 -2.91 -20.40
C LEU A 434 7.75 -2.55 -21.60
N PHE A 435 9.08 -2.50 -21.39
CA PHE A 435 10.06 -2.35 -22.46
C PHE A 435 9.99 -3.51 -23.46
N THR A 436 10.01 -4.75 -22.98
CA THR A 436 10.01 -5.96 -23.82
C THR A 436 8.72 -6.05 -24.64
N GLU A 437 7.58 -5.75 -24.02
CA GLU A 437 6.29 -5.74 -24.70
C GLU A 437 6.24 -4.71 -25.83
N THR A 438 6.63 -3.46 -25.55
CA THR A 438 6.62 -2.40 -26.57
C THR A 438 7.64 -2.63 -27.68
N LEU A 439 8.78 -3.25 -27.37
CA LEU A 439 9.75 -3.71 -28.36
C LEU A 439 9.13 -4.77 -29.28
N LEU A 440 8.47 -5.79 -28.72
CA LEU A 440 7.82 -6.87 -29.47
C LEU A 440 6.67 -6.39 -30.36
N GLY A 441 5.93 -5.36 -29.93
CA GLY A 441 4.88 -4.76 -30.75
C GLY A 441 5.41 -4.23 -32.09
N GLY A 442 6.55 -3.52 -32.05
CA GLY A 442 7.17 -2.91 -33.23
C GLY A 442 8.17 -3.80 -33.97
N PHE A 443 8.76 -4.80 -33.30
CA PHE A 443 9.83 -5.63 -33.86
C PHE A 443 9.51 -6.29 -35.20
N PRO A 444 8.35 -6.93 -35.40
CA PRO A 444 8.10 -7.63 -36.65
C PRO A 444 7.72 -6.67 -37.80
N VAL A 445 7.36 -5.41 -37.51
CA VAL A 445 6.86 -4.44 -38.51
C VAL A 445 7.72 -4.34 -39.78
N PRO A 446 9.03 -4.05 -39.71
CA PRO A 446 9.90 -4.02 -40.89
C PRO A 446 10.17 -5.41 -41.50
N MET A 447 9.91 -6.49 -40.74
CA MET A 447 10.10 -7.87 -41.19
C MET A 447 8.86 -8.44 -41.88
N LEU A 448 7.68 -7.82 -41.70
CA LEU A 448 6.41 -8.33 -42.24
C LEU A 448 6.43 -8.55 -43.76
N PRO A 449 6.97 -7.65 -44.59
CA PRO A 449 7.10 -7.90 -46.02
C PRO A 449 7.87 -9.20 -46.34
N TYR A 450 9.02 -9.39 -45.67
CA TYR A 450 9.85 -10.59 -45.79
C TYR A 450 9.12 -11.86 -45.30
N MET A 451 8.43 -11.78 -44.16
CA MET A 451 7.65 -12.90 -43.59
C MET A 451 6.51 -13.33 -44.52
N LEU A 452 5.83 -12.38 -45.16
CA LEU A 452 4.69 -12.68 -46.02
C LEU A 452 5.15 -13.19 -47.40
N GLU A 453 6.14 -12.55 -48.03
CA GLU A 453 6.50 -12.85 -49.41
C GLU A 453 7.57 -13.94 -49.52
N GLU A 454 8.64 -13.86 -48.73
CA GLU A 454 9.73 -14.83 -48.84
C GLU A 454 9.46 -16.12 -48.06
N ARG A 455 8.83 -16.02 -46.88
CA ARG A 455 8.59 -17.18 -46.02
C ARG A 455 7.26 -17.90 -46.28
N LEU A 456 6.19 -17.15 -46.50
CA LEU A 456 4.87 -17.72 -46.79
C LEU A 456 4.56 -17.81 -48.29
N HIS A 457 5.44 -17.30 -49.15
CA HIS A 457 5.24 -17.24 -50.59
C HIS A 457 3.89 -16.58 -50.96
N ASN A 458 3.46 -15.61 -50.15
CA ASN A 458 2.23 -14.87 -50.40
C ASN A 458 2.42 -13.91 -51.58
N ASN A 459 1.33 -13.63 -52.28
CA ASN A 459 1.38 -12.74 -53.44
C ASN A 459 1.71 -11.29 -52.98
N PRO A 460 2.72 -10.62 -53.57
CA PRO A 460 3.10 -9.26 -53.19
C PRO A 460 1.95 -8.24 -53.23
N SER A 461 0.97 -8.42 -54.12
CA SER A 461 -0.23 -7.56 -54.20
C SER A 461 -1.11 -7.61 -52.95
N ARG A 462 -1.03 -8.68 -52.14
CA ARG A 462 -1.82 -8.87 -50.92
C ARG A 462 -1.05 -8.53 -49.64
N THR A 463 0.24 -8.20 -49.75
CA THR A 463 1.12 -7.92 -48.60
C THR A 463 0.63 -6.71 -47.80
N THR A 464 0.23 -5.64 -48.48
CA THR A 464 -0.33 -4.42 -47.84
C THR A 464 -1.58 -4.74 -47.03
N ASP A 465 -2.58 -5.38 -47.66
CA ASP A 465 -3.84 -5.73 -47.01
C ASP A 465 -3.63 -6.68 -45.81
N THR A 466 -2.77 -7.68 -45.96
CA THR A 466 -2.46 -8.63 -44.88
C THR A 466 -1.74 -7.94 -43.71
N THR A 467 -0.80 -7.04 -44.01
CA THR A 467 -0.08 -6.24 -43.01
C THR A 467 -1.05 -5.36 -42.23
N ASN A 468 -1.94 -4.63 -42.93
CA ASN A 468 -2.95 -3.78 -42.31
C ASN A 468 -3.85 -4.57 -41.35
N ARG A 469 -4.34 -5.74 -41.79
CA ARG A 469 -5.18 -6.62 -40.96
C ARG A 469 -4.45 -7.13 -39.72
N LEU A 470 -3.17 -7.51 -39.83
CA LEU A 470 -2.37 -7.97 -38.69
C LEU A 470 -2.18 -6.86 -37.65
N LEU A 471 -1.87 -5.64 -38.08
CA LEU A 471 -1.65 -4.51 -37.18
C LEU A 471 -2.97 -4.03 -36.55
N SER A 472 -4.05 -3.93 -37.33
CA SER A 472 -5.38 -3.61 -36.81
C SER A 472 -5.90 -4.66 -35.83
N LEU A 473 -5.68 -5.96 -36.11
CA LEU A 473 -6.07 -7.03 -35.20
C LEU A 473 -5.38 -6.91 -33.85
N HIS A 474 -4.08 -6.56 -33.83
CA HIS A 474 -3.36 -6.35 -32.58
C HIS A 474 -4.01 -5.25 -31.73
N GLY A 475 -4.31 -4.08 -32.31
CA GLY A 475 -5.02 -3.01 -31.62
C GLY A 475 -6.41 -3.42 -31.12
N PHE A 476 -7.16 -4.14 -31.95
CA PHE A 476 -8.52 -4.59 -31.64
C PHE A 476 -8.54 -5.58 -30.46
N VAL A 477 -7.64 -6.55 -30.46
CA VAL A 477 -7.50 -7.52 -29.37
C VAL A 477 -7.11 -6.80 -28.08
N THR A 478 -6.16 -5.86 -28.11
CA THR A 478 -5.80 -5.06 -26.94
C THR A 478 -6.99 -4.25 -26.40
N LEU A 479 -7.81 -3.69 -27.28
CA LEU A 479 -9.01 -2.93 -26.90
C LEU A 479 -10.04 -3.81 -26.15
N ILE A 480 -10.25 -5.05 -26.60
CA ILE A 480 -11.20 -6.00 -25.97
C ILE A 480 -10.62 -6.64 -24.71
N CYS A 481 -9.35 -7.05 -24.75
CA CYS A 481 -8.70 -7.75 -23.65
C CYS A 481 -8.47 -6.84 -22.43
N SER A 482 -8.23 -5.55 -22.63
CA SER A 482 -7.95 -4.60 -21.53
C SER A 482 -9.02 -4.59 -20.42
N PRO A 483 -10.33 -4.42 -20.71
CA PRO A 483 -11.36 -4.49 -19.67
C PRO A 483 -11.54 -5.90 -19.09
N LEU A 484 -11.32 -6.97 -19.87
CA LEU A 484 -11.44 -8.35 -19.40
C LEU A 484 -10.36 -8.67 -18.35
N PHE A 485 -9.11 -8.29 -18.63
CA PHE A 485 -8.01 -8.49 -17.70
C PHE A 485 -8.12 -7.57 -16.49
N ALA A 486 -8.65 -6.35 -16.64
CA ALA A 486 -8.95 -5.50 -15.48
C ALA A 486 -9.92 -6.17 -14.52
N LYS A 487 -11.04 -6.68 -15.02
CA LYS A 487 -12.01 -7.42 -14.20
C LYS A 487 -11.42 -8.70 -13.59
N LEU A 488 -10.51 -9.38 -14.29
CA LEU A 488 -9.84 -10.58 -13.79
C LEU A 488 -8.85 -10.25 -12.67
N LEU A 489 -8.13 -9.14 -12.79
CA LEU A 489 -7.19 -8.65 -11.79
C LEU A 489 -7.89 -8.16 -10.53
N ASP A 490 -9.06 -7.52 -10.67
CA ASP A 490 -9.89 -7.12 -9.53
C ASP A 490 -10.36 -8.34 -8.70
N LYS A 491 -10.51 -9.51 -9.33
CA LYS A 491 -10.93 -10.76 -8.67
C LYS A 491 -9.77 -11.59 -8.09
N THR A 492 -8.54 -11.36 -8.56
CA THR A 492 -7.42 -12.25 -8.25
C THR A 492 -6.53 -11.64 -7.18
N SER A 493 -6.51 -12.23 -5.98
CA SER A 493 -5.73 -11.73 -4.85
C SER A 493 -4.20 -11.88 -5.01
N SER A 494 -3.72 -12.63 -6.02
CA SER A 494 -2.29 -12.75 -6.33
C SER A 494 -1.97 -12.28 -7.75
N LEU A 495 -1.12 -11.27 -7.88
CA LEU A 495 -0.67 -10.75 -9.18
C LEU A 495 0.29 -11.71 -9.92
N LYS A 496 0.88 -12.70 -9.21
CA LYS A 496 1.87 -13.63 -9.76
C LYS A 496 1.28 -14.55 -10.83
N GLY A 497 0.11 -15.14 -10.59
CA GLY A 497 -0.53 -16.09 -11.52
C GLY A 497 -0.82 -15.46 -12.89
N PRO A 498 -1.57 -14.34 -12.95
CA PRO A 498 -1.83 -13.63 -14.20
C PRO A 498 -0.54 -13.14 -14.90
N LEU A 499 0.48 -12.75 -14.14
CA LEU A 499 1.75 -12.26 -14.69
C LEU A 499 2.60 -13.37 -15.35
N PHE A 500 2.62 -14.58 -14.80
CA PHE A 500 3.27 -15.74 -15.43
C PHE A 500 2.46 -16.26 -16.61
N LEU A 501 1.13 -16.25 -16.50
CA LEU A 501 0.25 -16.61 -17.61
C LEU A 501 0.44 -15.66 -18.80
N SER A 502 0.49 -14.34 -18.57
CA SER A 502 0.71 -13.37 -19.63
C SER A 502 2.06 -13.55 -20.31
N LEU A 503 3.12 -13.82 -19.53
CA LEU A 503 4.44 -14.10 -20.07
C LEU A 503 4.48 -15.38 -20.91
N GLY A 504 3.83 -16.46 -20.44
CA GLY A 504 3.72 -17.71 -21.19
C GLY A 504 2.96 -17.55 -22.51
N LEU A 505 1.88 -16.75 -22.50
CA LEU A 505 1.14 -16.38 -23.71
C LEU A 505 2.00 -15.52 -24.66
N CYS A 506 2.81 -14.59 -24.14
CA CYS A 506 3.69 -13.76 -24.96
C CYS A 506 4.82 -14.57 -25.60
N LEU A 507 5.46 -15.48 -24.85
CA LEU A 507 6.47 -16.41 -25.36
C LEU A 507 5.89 -17.31 -26.46
N SER A 508 4.72 -17.89 -26.19
CA SER A 508 4.03 -18.76 -27.14
C SER A 508 3.63 -17.98 -28.40
N GLY A 509 3.04 -16.79 -28.24
CA GLY A 509 2.68 -15.91 -29.35
C GLY A 509 3.89 -15.51 -30.19
N THR A 510 5.01 -15.16 -29.55
CA THR A 510 6.27 -14.82 -30.22
C THR A 510 6.84 -16.00 -30.99
N ALA A 511 6.81 -17.21 -30.42
CA ALA A 511 7.23 -18.42 -31.13
C ALA A 511 6.35 -18.72 -32.35
N LEU A 512 5.02 -18.55 -32.25
CA LEU A 512 4.11 -18.72 -33.38
C LEU A 512 4.38 -17.68 -34.49
N VAL A 513 4.53 -16.40 -34.13
CA VAL A 513 4.88 -15.35 -35.08
C VAL A 513 6.24 -15.62 -35.72
N ALA A 514 7.25 -16.03 -34.96
CA ALA A 514 8.59 -16.33 -35.48
C ALA A 514 8.59 -17.53 -36.43
N SER A 515 7.78 -18.56 -36.17
CA SER A 515 7.72 -19.77 -36.99
C SER A 515 7.25 -19.48 -38.42
N THR A 516 6.34 -18.51 -38.58
CA THR A 516 5.74 -18.09 -39.87
C THR A 516 5.34 -19.30 -40.73
N LEU A 517 4.64 -20.27 -40.15
CA LEU A 517 4.26 -21.51 -40.86
C LEU A 517 3.06 -21.31 -41.80
N THR A 518 2.06 -20.53 -41.35
CA THR A 518 0.87 -20.18 -42.12
C THR A 518 0.36 -18.80 -41.70
N LEU A 519 -0.48 -18.18 -42.54
CA LEU A 519 -1.15 -16.92 -42.19
C LEU A 519 -1.98 -17.04 -40.90
N TRP A 520 -2.68 -18.15 -40.69
CA TRP A 520 -3.50 -18.37 -39.49
C TRP A 520 -2.66 -18.48 -38.22
N VAL A 521 -1.52 -19.16 -38.29
CA VAL A 521 -0.56 -19.24 -37.17
C VAL A 521 0.00 -17.86 -36.84
N LEU A 522 0.29 -17.05 -37.87
CA LEU A 522 0.74 -15.66 -37.69
C LEU A 522 -0.34 -14.80 -37.01
N TYR A 523 -1.61 -14.90 -37.44
CA TYR A 523 -2.73 -14.21 -36.79
C TYR A 523 -2.92 -14.67 -35.34
N LEU A 524 -2.90 -15.97 -35.08
CA LEU A 524 -3.02 -16.52 -33.73
C LEU A 524 -1.89 -16.01 -32.83
N GLY A 525 -0.65 -16.03 -33.31
CA GLY A 525 0.49 -15.48 -32.59
C GLY A 525 0.33 -14.00 -32.24
N ARG A 526 -0.20 -13.19 -33.17
CA ARG A 526 -0.52 -11.77 -32.91
C ARG A 526 -1.61 -11.57 -31.88
N VAL A 527 -2.66 -12.40 -31.89
CA VAL A 527 -3.73 -12.37 -30.87
C VAL A 527 -3.15 -12.70 -29.49
N LEU A 528 -2.32 -13.74 -29.38
CA LEU A 528 -1.70 -14.13 -28.12
C LEU A 528 -0.77 -13.02 -27.59
N GLN A 529 0.04 -12.41 -28.45
CA GLN A 529 0.89 -11.28 -28.07
C GLN A 529 0.06 -10.07 -27.60
N ALA A 530 -1.00 -9.69 -28.32
CA ALA A 530 -1.85 -8.57 -27.95
C ALA A 530 -2.57 -8.80 -26.61
N ALA A 531 -3.11 -10.00 -26.39
CA ALA A 531 -3.76 -10.36 -25.13
C ALA A 531 -2.75 -10.37 -23.97
N ALA A 532 -1.57 -10.97 -24.18
CA ALA A 532 -0.49 -10.99 -23.20
C ALA A 532 -0.01 -9.59 -22.83
N GLY A 533 0.19 -8.73 -23.83
CA GLY A 533 0.61 -7.35 -23.67
C GLY A 533 -0.39 -6.51 -22.89
N SER A 534 -1.69 -6.68 -23.17
CA SER A 534 -2.76 -6.03 -22.42
C SER A 534 -2.74 -6.40 -20.93
N ALA A 535 -2.58 -7.69 -20.60
CA ALA A 535 -2.45 -8.15 -19.23
C ALA A 535 -1.16 -7.65 -18.56
N ALA A 536 -0.02 -7.75 -19.25
CA ALA A 536 1.27 -7.29 -18.74
C ALA A 536 1.27 -5.78 -18.46
N TRP A 537 0.71 -4.98 -19.37
CA TRP A 537 0.60 -3.53 -19.21
C TRP A 537 -0.15 -3.15 -17.94
N LEU A 538 -1.28 -3.81 -17.68
CA LEU A 538 -2.11 -3.53 -16.52
C LEU A 538 -1.43 -3.93 -15.21
N VAL A 539 -0.88 -5.15 -15.14
CA VAL A 539 -0.17 -5.62 -13.94
C VAL A 539 1.06 -4.76 -13.66
N CYS A 540 1.89 -4.49 -14.67
CA CYS A 540 3.11 -3.71 -14.47
C CYS A 540 2.82 -2.27 -14.06
N THR A 541 1.79 -1.63 -14.63
CA THR A 541 1.38 -0.28 -14.23
C THR A 541 0.89 -0.28 -12.78
N GLY A 542 0.11 -1.30 -12.37
CA GLY A 542 -0.32 -1.50 -10.98
C GLY A 542 0.86 -1.69 -10.01
N MET A 543 1.80 -2.56 -10.37
CA MET A 543 3.03 -2.79 -9.60
C MET A 543 3.84 -1.50 -9.43
N ILE A 544 3.92 -0.66 -10.46
CA ILE A 544 4.60 0.63 -10.41
C ILE A 544 3.86 1.58 -9.45
N THR A 545 2.53 1.71 -9.56
CA THR A 545 1.74 2.58 -8.67
C THR A 545 1.85 2.19 -7.21
N GLU A 546 1.75 0.90 -6.90
CA GLU A 546 1.77 0.39 -5.51
C GLU A 546 3.15 0.56 -4.86
N ASN A 547 4.23 0.42 -5.63
CA ASN A 547 5.58 0.42 -5.08
C ASN A 547 6.29 1.78 -5.15
N ALA A 548 5.71 2.77 -5.83
CA ALA A 548 6.34 4.08 -6.03
C ALA A 548 6.35 4.99 -4.76
N GLY A 549 5.52 4.70 -3.74
CA GLY A 549 5.47 5.43 -2.47
C GLY A 549 4.83 6.83 -2.57
N GLU A 550 4.35 7.37 -1.44
CA GLU A 550 3.75 8.70 -1.37
C GLU A 550 4.82 9.77 -1.67
N GLY A 551 4.55 10.65 -2.65
CA GLY A 551 5.48 11.69 -3.13
C GLY A 551 6.42 11.28 -4.28
N GLY A 552 6.57 9.99 -4.60
CA GLY A 552 7.49 9.49 -5.65
C GLY A 552 6.83 9.05 -6.97
N ILE A 553 5.50 8.94 -7.00
CA ILE A 553 4.73 8.35 -8.13
C ILE A 553 5.05 9.02 -9.47
N GLY A 554 5.11 10.36 -9.51
CA GLY A 554 5.40 11.11 -10.74
C GLY A 554 6.75 10.75 -11.35
N THR A 555 7.80 10.71 -10.53
CA THR A 555 9.17 10.36 -10.96
C THR A 555 9.27 8.92 -11.44
N VAL A 556 8.67 7.98 -10.71
CA VAL A 556 8.71 6.56 -11.06
C VAL A 556 7.88 6.28 -12.32
N MET A 557 6.71 6.90 -12.46
CA MET A 557 5.90 6.83 -13.69
C MET A 557 6.62 7.46 -14.88
N GLY A 558 7.31 8.58 -14.67
CA GLY A 558 8.16 9.21 -15.68
C GLY A 558 9.28 8.29 -16.15
N LEU A 559 10.04 7.69 -15.22
CA LEU A 559 11.09 6.72 -15.54
C LEU A 559 10.53 5.50 -16.31
N SER A 560 9.40 4.97 -15.88
CA SER A 560 8.73 3.83 -16.53
C SER A 560 8.31 4.18 -17.95
N THR A 561 7.78 5.39 -18.15
CA THR A 561 7.44 5.91 -19.48
C THR A 561 8.66 6.00 -20.37
N SER A 562 9.83 6.40 -19.85
CA SER A 562 11.08 6.41 -20.63
C SER A 562 11.45 5.03 -21.16
N PHE A 563 11.34 3.97 -20.36
CA PHE A 563 11.60 2.59 -20.80
C PHE A 563 10.63 2.15 -21.92
N ILE A 564 9.34 2.45 -21.77
CA ILE A 564 8.30 2.21 -22.80
C ILE A 564 8.68 2.88 -24.14
N MET A 565 9.22 4.09 -24.07
CA MET A 565 9.61 4.87 -25.26
C MET A 565 10.83 4.27 -25.94
N ILE A 566 11.83 3.82 -25.17
CA ILE A 566 13.01 3.13 -25.71
C ILE A 566 12.59 1.81 -26.38
N GLY A 567 11.67 1.04 -25.79
CA GLY A 567 11.15 -0.20 -26.38
C GLY A 567 10.43 0.06 -27.71
N THR A 568 9.56 1.06 -27.72
CA THR A 568 8.87 1.56 -28.92
C THR A 568 9.85 1.91 -30.07
N VAL A 569 10.92 2.67 -29.77
CA VAL A 569 11.91 3.13 -30.76
C VAL A 569 12.77 1.97 -31.25
N SER A 570 13.24 1.14 -30.32
CA SER A 570 14.18 0.06 -30.61
C SER A 570 13.53 -1.12 -31.34
N GLY A 571 12.23 -1.38 -31.17
CA GLY A 571 11.51 -2.48 -31.80
C GLY A 571 11.70 -2.52 -33.33
N PRO A 572 11.13 -1.58 -34.10
CA PRO A 572 11.28 -1.57 -35.55
C PRO A 572 12.73 -1.38 -36.01
N MET A 573 13.56 -0.66 -35.26
CA MET A 573 14.99 -0.52 -35.59
C MET A 573 15.68 -1.89 -35.57
N LEU A 574 15.57 -2.62 -34.45
CA LEU A 574 16.20 -3.91 -34.25
C LEU A 574 15.63 -4.95 -35.21
N GLY A 575 14.32 -4.98 -35.43
CA GLY A 575 13.69 -5.91 -36.38
C GLY A 575 14.25 -5.77 -37.80
N GLY A 576 14.41 -4.55 -38.28
CA GLY A 576 14.95 -4.29 -39.62
C GLY A 576 16.45 -4.55 -39.74
N VAL A 577 17.24 -4.01 -38.81
CA VAL A 577 18.71 -4.15 -38.81
C VAL A 577 19.13 -5.60 -38.60
N LEU A 578 18.53 -6.31 -37.63
CA LEU A 578 18.91 -7.68 -37.34
C LEU A 578 18.55 -8.63 -38.50
N LEU A 579 17.39 -8.43 -39.14
CA LEU A 579 17.03 -9.20 -40.33
C LEU A 579 18.03 -8.96 -41.47
N GLY A 580 18.41 -7.70 -41.71
CA GLY A 580 19.32 -7.34 -42.80
C GLY A 580 20.76 -7.83 -42.60
N TRP A 581 21.27 -7.85 -41.37
CA TRP A 581 22.68 -8.17 -41.09
C TRP A 581 22.93 -9.60 -40.64
N PHE A 582 22.03 -10.16 -39.83
CA PHE A 582 22.22 -11.47 -39.19
C PHE A 582 21.25 -12.53 -39.71
N GLY A 583 20.25 -12.13 -40.50
CA GLY A 583 19.24 -13.03 -41.05
C GLY A 583 18.09 -13.32 -40.09
N TYR A 584 17.10 -14.05 -40.61
CA TYR A 584 15.79 -14.20 -39.98
C TYR A 584 15.81 -14.84 -38.58
N TRP A 585 16.46 -16.01 -38.43
CA TRP A 585 16.44 -16.73 -37.16
C TRP A 585 17.30 -16.05 -36.08
N ALA A 586 18.44 -15.48 -36.47
CA ALA A 586 19.27 -14.72 -35.54
C ALA A 586 18.54 -13.46 -35.03
N ALA A 587 17.73 -12.81 -35.88
CA ALA A 587 16.90 -11.70 -35.47
C ALA A 587 15.90 -12.10 -34.36
N TRP A 588 15.22 -13.25 -34.51
CA TRP A 588 14.24 -13.72 -33.51
C TRP A 588 14.86 -14.22 -32.20
N LEU A 589 16.16 -14.58 -32.16
CA LEU A 589 16.82 -14.95 -30.91
C LEU A 589 16.87 -13.79 -29.91
N VAL A 590 16.94 -12.54 -30.37
CA VAL A 590 17.00 -11.35 -29.51
C VAL A 590 15.72 -11.17 -28.68
N PRO A 591 14.51 -11.06 -29.25
CA PRO A 591 13.28 -10.95 -28.47
C PRO A 591 13.02 -12.20 -27.61
N VAL A 592 13.37 -13.40 -28.07
CA VAL A 592 13.25 -14.63 -27.26
C VAL A 592 14.18 -14.58 -26.04
N ALA A 593 15.43 -14.15 -26.20
CA ALA A 593 16.37 -13.98 -25.10
C ALA A 593 15.89 -12.91 -24.10
N LEU A 594 15.31 -11.80 -24.58
CA LEU A 594 14.71 -10.78 -23.72
C LEU A 594 13.52 -11.31 -22.93
N LEU A 595 12.64 -12.11 -23.55
CA LEU A 595 11.51 -12.74 -22.86
C LEU A 595 11.97 -13.78 -21.81
N LEU A 596 13.03 -14.55 -22.11
CA LEU A 596 13.64 -15.46 -21.14
C LEU A 596 14.31 -14.70 -20.00
N LEU A 597 14.96 -13.56 -20.27
CA LEU A 597 15.51 -12.69 -19.25
C LEU A 597 14.39 -12.13 -18.37
N ASP A 598 13.31 -11.62 -18.95
CA ASP A 598 12.12 -11.15 -18.23
C ASP A 598 11.52 -12.26 -17.36
N MET A 599 11.47 -13.50 -17.88
CA MET A 599 11.08 -14.69 -17.11
C MET A 599 11.99 -14.92 -15.89
N ILE A 600 13.30 -14.90 -16.10
CA ILE A 600 14.28 -15.10 -15.01
C ILE A 600 14.14 -13.98 -13.97
N VAL A 601 14.05 -12.72 -14.39
CA VAL A 601 13.89 -11.58 -13.48
C VAL A 601 12.60 -11.71 -12.68
N ARG A 602 11.49 -12.11 -13.29
CA ARG A 602 10.20 -12.35 -12.61
C ARG A 602 10.23 -13.55 -11.65
N LEU A 603 10.95 -14.61 -11.98
CA LEU A 603 11.21 -15.73 -11.05
C LEU A 603 12.13 -15.31 -9.88
N VAL A 604 12.99 -14.32 -10.12
CA VAL A 604 13.85 -13.73 -9.10
C VAL A 604 13.08 -12.81 -8.16
N VAL A 605 12.17 -11.99 -8.68
CA VAL A 605 11.37 -11.09 -7.86
C VAL A 605 10.34 -11.85 -7.05
N ARG A 606 10.53 -11.89 -5.73
CA ARG A 606 9.46 -12.23 -4.82
C ARG A 606 8.69 -10.95 -4.60
N GLN A 607 7.61 -10.76 -5.37
CA GLN A 607 6.58 -9.81 -4.95
C GLN A 607 6.24 -10.19 -3.50
N PRO A 608 6.30 -9.25 -2.53
CA PRO A 608 5.51 -9.46 -1.33
C PRO A 608 4.13 -9.83 -1.88
N GLU A 609 3.59 -10.99 -1.51
CA GLU A 609 2.15 -11.17 -1.70
C GLU A 609 1.55 -9.82 -1.30
N ALA A 610 0.74 -9.21 -2.17
CA ALA A 610 -0.29 -8.32 -1.65
C ALA A 610 -0.86 -9.16 -0.53
N ARG A 611 -0.56 -8.77 0.71
CA ARG A 611 -0.85 -9.59 1.86
C ARG A 611 -2.36 -9.53 1.87
N SER A 612 -3.00 -10.45 1.12
CA SER A 612 -4.21 -11.02 1.63
C SER A 612 -3.75 -11.42 3.02
N PRO A 613 -4.27 -10.80 4.08
CA PRO A 613 -4.13 -11.38 5.41
C PRO A 613 -4.26 -12.89 5.26
N ASP A 614 -3.41 -13.66 5.93
CA ASP A 614 -3.58 -15.11 5.99
C ASP A 614 -4.93 -15.38 6.68
N LEU A 615 -6.05 -15.14 5.98
CA LEU A 615 -7.38 -15.32 6.49
C LEU A 615 -7.47 -16.81 6.77
N PRO A 616 -7.94 -17.19 7.97
CA PRO A 616 -8.03 -18.59 8.35
C PRO A 616 -8.72 -19.41 7.26
N SER A 617 -8.31 -20.66 7.11
CA SER A 617 -8.82 -21.56 6.06
C SER A 617 -10.35 -21.68 6.00
N TRP A 618 -11.07 -21.40 7.09
CA TRP A 618 -12.53 -21.35 7.13
C TRP A 618 -13.14 -20.15 6.37
N VAL A 619 -12.44 -19.01 6.28
CA VAL A 619 -12.86 -17.83 5.49
C VAL A 619 -12.79 -18.13 3.99
N ASN A 620 -11.71 -18.80 3.57
CA ASN A 620 -11.55 -19.19 2.16
C ASN A 620 -12.60 -20.25 1.76
N LYS A 621 -12.98 -21.14 2.68
CA LYS A 621 -14.07 -22.10 2.48
C LYS A 621 -15.45 -21.45 2.33
N ALA A 622 -15.71 -20.33 3.02
CA ALA A 622 -16.94 -19.56 2.88
C ALA A 622 -17.02 -18.78 1.56
N LYS A 623 -15.86 -18.50 0.94
CA LYS A 623 -15.77 -17.82 -0.36
C LYS A 623 -16.05 -18.75 -1.55
N ASP A 624 -15.81 -20.06 -1.36
CA ASP A 624 -16.05 -21.11 -2.35
C ASP A 624 -17.42 -21.79 -2.20
N SER A 625 -18.23 -21.42 -1.20
CA SER A 625 -19.61 -21.88 -1.08
C SER A 625 -20.54 -20.91 -1.81
N ASP A 626 -21.23 -21.43 -2.83
CA ASP A 626 -22.27 -20.73 -3.59
C ASP A 626 -23.33 -20.13 -2.64
N PRO A 627 -23.84 -18.89 -2.87
CA PRO A 627 -24.84 -18.27 -2.00
C PRO A 627 -26.20 -18.99 -1.93
N ASP A 628 -26.41 -20.02 -2.77
CA ASP A 628 -27.74 -20.60 -3.03
C ASP A 628 -27.98 -22.00 -2.41
N THR A 629 -27.10 -22.49 -1.54
CA THR A 629 -27.37 -23.75 -0.80
C THR A 629 -27.45 -23.52 0.70
N VAL A 630 -28.61 -23.01 1.14
CA VAL A 630 -29.10 -23.22 2.51
C VAL A 630 -29.53 -24.68 2.62
N PRO A 631 -28.92 -25.52 3.48
CA PRO A 631 -29.53 -26.77 3.87
C PRO A 631 -30.67 -26.42 4.84
N THR A 632 -31.90 -26.45 4.33
CA THR A 632 -33.09 -26.55 5.18
C THR A 632 -33.05 -27.91 5.86
N ASN A 633 -32.70 -27.93 7.14
CA ASN A 633 -33.10 -29.01 8.01
C ASN A 633 -33.71 -28.44 9.27
N ASP A 634 -35.04 -28.53 9.28
CA ASP A 634 -35.90 -28.27 10.41
C ASP A 634 -35.51 -29.13 11.61
N SER A 635 -35.16 -28.45 12.71
CA SER A 635 -35.58 -28.90 14.03
C SER A 635 -35.93 -27.67 14.86
N HIS A 636 -37.20 -27.31 14.80
CA HIS A 636 -37.85 -26.36 15.70
C HIS A 636 -37.54 -26.70 17.18
N ARG A 637 -36.87 -25.78 17.86
CA ARG A 637 -37.16 -25.44 19.27
C ARG A 637 -37.06 -23.93 19.44
N ASP A 638 -38.23 -23.32 19.38
CA ASP A 638 -38.66 -22.01 19.88
C ASP A 638 -37.66 -21.22 20.73
N VAL A 639 -37.08 -20.17 20.14
CA VAL A 639 -36.91 -18.86 20.79
C VAL A 639 -37.11 -17.78 19.70
N GLU A 640 -38.37 -17.45 19.45
CA GLU A 640 -38.76 -16.27 18.67
C GLU A 640 -38.50 -15.02 19.51
N GLY A 641 -37.55 -14.19 19.07
CA GLY A 641 -37.21 -12.91 19.68
C GLY A 641 -36.24 -12.15 18.79
N THR A 642 -36.76 -11.50 17.75
CA THR A 642 -36.04 -10.55 16.89
C THR A 642 -35.26 -9.53 17.72
N LEU A 643 -33.93 -9.69 17.83
CA LEU A 643 -33.03 -8.71 18.44
C LEU A 643 -32.19 -8.05 17.35
N ARG A 644 -32.54 -6.81 16.99
CA ARG A 644 -31.62 -5.90 16.29
C ARG A 644 -30.48 -5.57 17.24
N GLU A 645 -29.24 -5.72 16.81
CA GLU A 645 -28.06 -5.37 17.62
C GLU A 645 -27.78 -3.86 17.75
N THR A 646 -28.78 -3.03 17.45
CA THR A 646 -28.80 -1.62 17.86
C THR A 646 -29.26 -1.44 19.31
N SER A 647 -29.28 -2.50 20.12
CA SER A 647 -29.78 -2.49 21.49
C SER A 647 -28.68 -2.18 22.54
N PRO A 648 -29.01 -1.35 23.56
CA PRO A 648 -28.07 -0.72 24.47
C PRO A 648 -27.31 -1.74 25.33
N LEU A 649 -26.15 -1.30 25.81
CA LEU A 649 -25.31 -2.03 26.77
C LEU A 649 -25.95 -2.19 28.14
N LEU A 650 -27.18 -1.74 28.39
CA LEU A 650 -27.87 -1.95 29.67
C LEU A 650 -29.36 -2.10 29.45
N ALA A 651 -29.98 -2.97 30.26
CA ALA A 651 -31.37 -3.37 30.09
C ALA A 651 -32.32 -2.17 30.24
N PRO A 652 -33.14 -1.84 29.22
CA PRO A 652 -34.26 -0.93 29.40
C PRO A 652 -35.39 -1.61 30.19
N SER A 653 -36.14 -0.84 30.99
CA SER A 653 -37.35 -1.33 31.67
C SER A 653 -38.43 -1.74 30.65
N PRO A 654 -39.22 -2.81 30.93
CA PRO A 654 -40.34 -3.19 30.07
C PRO A 654 -41.50 -2.19 30.22
N ARG A 655 -41.95 -1.57 29.14
CA ARG A 655 -43.23 -0.84 29.09
C ARG A 655 -44.16 -1.41 28.00
N ARG A 656 -45.43 -1.55 28.42
CA ARG A 656 -46.64 -1.99 27.71
C ARG A 656 -46.87 -1.22 26.39
N PRO A 657 -47.43 -1.85 25.35
CA PRO A 657 -47.80 -1.16 24.12
C PRO A 657 -49.07 -0.32 24.31
N PRO A 658 -49.15 0.91 23.77
CA PRO A 658 -50.41 1.60 23.57
C PRO A 658 -51.01 1.24 22.20
N SER A 659 -52.34 1.19 22.21
CA SER A 659 -53.25 0.90 21.11
C SER A 659 -53.18 1.91 19.96
N THR A 660 -53.35 1.35 18.78
CA THR A 660 -53.74 1.97 17.50
C THR A 660 -54.75 3.12 17.61
N SER A 661 -54.48 4.22 16.93
CA SER A 661 -55.52 4.97 16.21
C SER A 661 -54.92 5.60 14.95
N LYS A 662 -55.48 5.21 13.81
CA LYS A 662 -55.31 5.88 12.51
C LYS A 662 -56.23 7.09 12.50
N THR A 663 -55.76 8.23 12.02
CA THR A 663 -56.63 9.20 11.33
C THR A 663 -55.84 9.88 10.22
N GLU A 664 -56.35 9.77 9.00
CA GLU A 664 -55.95 10.51 7.80
C GLU A 664 -56.49 11.96 7.83
N VAL A 665 -56.25 12.68 6.72
CA VAL A 665 -56.71 14.04 6.34
C VAL A 665 -55.69 15.13 6.73
N GLY A 666 -55.21 16.02 5.86
CA GLY A 666 -55.52 16.37 4.48
C GLY A 666 -54.68 17.61 4.09
N SER A 667 -54.65 17.90 2.80
CA SER A 667 -53.92 18.97 2.09
C SER A 667 -54.19 20.41 2.58
N ASP A 668 -53.17 21.28 2.59
CA ASP A 668 -52.96 22.35 1.58
C ASP A 668 -52.07 23.53 2.06
N SER A 669 -51.30 24.04 1.09
CA SER A 669 -50.80 25.41 0.92
C SER A 669 -49.65 25.98 1.78
N ARG A 670 -48.51 26.12 1.08
CA ARG A 670 -47.54 27.25 1.02
C ARG A 670 -47.43 28.20 2.23
N THR A 671 -46.21 28.27 2.79
CA THR A 671 -45.46 29.54 2.85
C THR A 671 -43.95 29.24 2.86
N GLU A 672 -43.23 29.78 1.88
CA GLU A 672 -41.77 29.85 1.83
C GLU A 672 -41.26 30.87 2.87
N VAL A 673 -40.30 30.49 3.71
CA VAL A 673 -39.18 31.36 4.14
C VAL A 673 -37.98 30.44 4.36
N GLY A 674 -36.92 30.68 3.58
CA GLY A 674 -35.75 29.82 3.51
C GLY A 674 -34.80 29.90 4.70
N SER A 675 -34.07 28.81 4.88
CA SER A 675 -32.68 28.84 5.31
C SER A 675 -31.94 27.73 4.59
N ASP A 676 -30.94 28.14 3.81
CA ASP A 676 -30.10 27.30 2.98
C ASP A 676 -29.39 26.24 3.85
N SER A 677 -29.86 25.00 3.78
CA SER A 677 -29.02 23.85 4.05
C SER A 677 -28.33 23.49 2.73
N GLU A 678 -27.07 23.88 2.58
CA GLU A 678 -26.21 23.39 1.49
C GLU A 678 -26.24 21.86 1.48
N SER A 679 -26.90 21.32 0.45
CA SER A 679 -26.92 19.91 0.14
C SER A 679 -25.51 19.43 -0.21
N ILE A 680 -25.03 18.40 0.49
CA ILE A 680 -23.85 17.62 0.10
C ILE A 680 -24.03 17.18 -1.36
N PRO A 681 -23.11 17.49 -2.30
CA PRO A 681 -23.32 17.15 -3.70
C PRO A 681 -23.34 15.64 -3.93
N GLU A 682 -24.34 15.18 -4.67
CA GLU A 682 -24.48 13.80 -5.14
C GLU A 682 -23.22 13.29 -5.86
N ASN A 683 -22.90 12.01 -5.66
CA ASN A 683 -21.84 11.27 -6.34
C ASN A 683 -22.12 11.22 -7.87
N ARG A 684 -21.62 12.21 -8.63
CA ARG A 684 -21.89 12.33 -10.07
C ARG A 684 -21.08 11.28 -10.85
N ASN A 685 -21.71 10.64 -11.84
CA ASN A 685 -21.04 9.66 -12.71
C ASN A 685 -19.84 10.29 -13.44
N PHE A 686 -18.62 9.78 -13.18
CA PHE A 686 -17.36 10.26 -13.76
C PHE A 686 -17.43 10.49 -15.27
N TYR A 687 -17.91 9.49 -16.03
CA TYR A 687 -17.95 9.59 -17.50
C TYR A 687 -18.94 10.66 -17.96
N ALA A 688 -20.06 10.81 -17.25
CA ALA A 688 -21.05 11.84 -17.57
C ALA A 688 -20.51 13.25 -17.31
N VAL A 689 -19.68 13.44 -16.29
CA VAL A 689 -19.02 14.73 -16.02
C VAL A 689 -17.94 15.01 -17.05
N MET A 690 -17.06 14.05 -17.31
CA MET A 690 -15.93 14.22 -18.23
C MET A 690 -16.36 14.41 -19.68
N LEU A 691 -17.37 13.66 -20.16
CA LEU A 691 -17.82 13.73 -21.56
C LEU A 691 -18.70 14.96 -21.85
N ARG A 692 -19.08 15.74 -20.84
CA ARG A 692 -19.75 17.05 -21.02
C ARG A 692 -18.77 18.16 -21.39
N ASP A 693 -17.49 17.99 -21.06
CA ASP A 693 -16.44 18.94 -21.38
C ASP A 693 -15.97 18.75 -22.84
N VAL A 694 -15.99 19.84 -23.63
CA VAL A 694 -15.60 19.83 -25.04
C VAL A 694 -14.09 19.59 -25.21
N GLY A 695 -13.27 20.09 -24.29
CA GLY A 695 -11.82 19.87 -24.25
C GLY A 695 -11.45 18.40 -24.09
N ILE A 696 -12.29 17.60 -23.42
CA ILE A 696 -12.10 16.14 -23.30
C ILE A 696 -12.29 15.43 -24.64
N TRP A 697 -13.33 15.78 -25.41
CA TRP A 697 -13.52 15.21 -26.76
C TRP A 697 -12.35 15.52 -27.69
N ILE A 698 -11.78 16.72 -27.58
CA ILE A 698 -10.62 17.14 -28.37
C ILE A 698 -9.38 16.37 -27.94
N SER A 699 -9.23 16.10 -26.65
CA SER A 699 -8.14 15.29 -26.12
C SER A 699 -8.23 13.83 -26.57
N ILE A 700 -9.45 13.28 -26.64
CA ILE A 700 -9.74 11.96 -27.20
C ILE A 700 -9.39 11.94 -28.69
N LEU A 701 -9.85 12.94 -29.47
CA LEU A 701 -9.54 13.06 -30.89
C LEU A 701 -8.04 13.15 -31.15
N ASN A 702 -7.33 14.02 -30.42
CA ASN A 702 -5.88 14.15 -30.49
C ASN A 702 -5.17 12.82 -30.27
N THR A 703 -5.63 12.06 -29.27
CA THR A 703 -5.06 10.76 -28.90
C THR A 703 -5.33 9.70 -29.97
N ILE A 704 -6.56 9.65 -30.51
CA ILE A 704 -6.95 8.72 -31.58
C ILE A 704 -6.15 9.01 -32.85
N VAL A 705 -6.09 10.26 -33.30
CA VAL A 705 -5.40 10.64 -34.55
C VAL A 705 -3.89 10.40 -34.44
N GLN A 706 -3.28 10.73 -33.29
CA GLN A 706 -1.86 10.47 -33.06
C GLN A 706 -1.53 8.97 -33.09
N ALA A 707 -2.35 8.14 -32.42
CA ALA A 707 -2.17 6.70 -32.42
C ALA A 707 -2.43 6.09 -33.81
N ALA A 708 -3.42 6.61 -34.54
CA ALA A 708 -3.75 6.19 -35.89
C ALA A 708 -2.62 6.47 -36.88
N ILE A 709 -2.04 7.67 -36.88
CA ILE A 709 -0.90 8.02 -37.76
C ILE A 709 0.30 7.12 -37.47
N ARG A 710 0.64 6.93 -36.18
CA ARG A 710 1.73 6.02 -35.78
C ARG A 710 1.51 4.60 -36.31
N ALA A 711 0.31 4.06 -36.11
CA ALA A 711 -0.03 2.71 -36.53
C ALA A 711 -0.13 2.57 -38.06
N GLY A 712 -0.64 3.60 -38.74
CA GLY A 712 -0.69 3.69 -40.19
C GLY A 712 0.70 3.67 -40.81
N PHE A 713 1.65 4.44 -40.26
CA PHE A 713 3.04 4.41 -40.71
C PHE A 713 3.69 3.04 -40.52
N ASN A 714 3.40 2.35 -39.41
CA ASN A 714 3.85 0.96 -39.25
C ASN A 714 3.31 0.05 -40.37
N ALA A 715 2.08 0.28 -40.83
CA ALA A 715 1.44 -0.51 -41.88
C ALA A 715 1.97 -0.19 -43.29
N THR A 716 2.19 1.09 -43.59
CA THR A 716 2.45 1.55 -44.98
C THR A 716 3.93 1.73 -45.28
N LEU A 717 4.73 2.18 -44.30
CA LEU A 717 6.11 2.59 -44.53
C LEU A 717 7.03 1.44 -45.01
N PRO A 718 6.99 0.22 -44.43
CA PRO A 718 7.85 -0.88 -44.89
C PRO A 718 7.57 -1.28 -46.34
N VAL A 719 6.28 -1.37 -46.70
CA VAL A 719 5.83 -1.76 -48.03
C VAL A 719 6.19 -0.66 -49.05
N TYR A 720 5.93 0.60 -48.71
CA TYR A 720 6.24 1.74 -49.57
C TYR A 720 7.74 1.85 -49.90
N LEU A 721 8.60 1.76 -48.88
CA LEU A 721 10.05 1.89 -49.05
C LEU A 721 10.64 0.76 -49.88
N ARG A 722 10.10 -0.46 -49.73
CA ARG A 722 10.47 -1.60 -50.57
C ARG A 722 10.01 -1.40 -52.01
N ASP A 723 8.74 -1.07 -52.24
CA ASP A 723 8.17 -1.01 -53.59
C ASP A 723 8.69 0.18 -54.41
N THR A 724 9.00 1.29 -53.75
CA THR A 724 9.34 2.55 -54.42
C THR A 724 10.85 2.77 -54.51
N PHE A 725 11.59 2.49 -53.43
CA PHE A 725 13.03 2.75 -53.37
C PHE A 725 13.88 1.46 -53.34
N ASN A 726 13.24 0.28 -53.40
CA ASN A 726 13.92 -1.01 -53.29
C ASN A 726 14.81 -1.12 -52.05
N TRP A 727 14.39 -0.49 -50.94
CA TRP A 727 15.15 -0.49 -49.70
C TRP A 727 14.97 -1.80 -48.94
N GLY A 728 16.10 -2.40 -48.53
CA GLY A 728 16.11 -3.60 -47.70
C GLY A 728 15.68 -3.36 -46.25
N PRO A 729 15.47 -4.43 -45.46
CA PRO A 729 14.95 -4.34 -44.08
C PRO A 729 15.77 -3.44 -43.15
N SER A 730 17.10 -3.39 -43.31
CA SER A 730 17.98 -2.53 -42.49
C SER A 730 17.69 -1.04 -42.70
N SER A 731 17.50 -0.61 -43.95
CA SER A 731 17.20 0.78 -44.29
C SER A 731 15.78 1.17 -43.84
N VAL A 732 14.82 0.25 -43.94
CA VAL A 732 13.47 0.42 -43.40
C VAL A 732 13.53 0.60 -41.88
N GLY A 733 14.25 -0.26 -41.17
CA GLY A 733 14.46 -0.15 -39.71
C GLY A 733 15.12 1.16 -39.30
N ALA A 734 16.14 1.62 -40.04
CA ALA A 734 16.79 2.91 -39.80
C ALA A 734 15.83 4.10 -40.00
N THR A 735 14.88 4.01 -40.94
CA THR A 735 13.86 5.05 -41.16
C THR A 735 12.93 5.16 -39.94
N PHE A 736 12.51 4.04 -39.35
CA PHE A 736 11.73 4.05 -38.11
C PHE A 736 12.53 4.61 -36.92
N PHE A 737 13.84 4.37 -36.88
CA PHE A 737 14.70 4.96 -35.86
C PHE A 737 14.74 6.49 -36.00
N LEU A 738 14.95 7.02 -37.21
CA LEU A 738 14.92 8.47 -37.46
C LEU A 738 13.57 9.11 -37.12
N LEU A 739 12.47 8.40 -37.40
CA LEU A 739 11.13 8.84 -37.06
C LEU A 739 10.90 8.95 -35.53
N GLN A 740 11.51 8.06 -34.74
CA GLN A 740 11.16 7.89 -33.32
C GLN A 740 12.21 8.40 -32.34
N VAL A 741 13.49 8.43 -32.71
CA VAL A 741 14.58 8.86 -31.82
C VAL A 741 14.38 10.27 -31.24
N PRO A 742 13.86 11.28 -31.99
CA PRO A 742 13.66 12.60 -31.41
C PRO A 742 12.65 12.58 -30.25
N ILE A 743 11.72 11.63 -30.25
CA ILE A 743 10.69 11.52 -29.23
C ILE A 743 11.29 11.22 -27.86
N VAL A 744 12.34 10.41 -27.77
CA VAL A 744 13.00 10.08 -26.50
C VAL A 744 13.60 11.34 -25.84
N PHE A 745 14.20 12.22 -26.65
CA PHE A 745 14.92 13.40 -26.15
C PHE A 745 14.05 14.65 -26.03
N LEU A 746 13.11 14.87 -26.94
CA LEU A 746 12.27 16.08 -26.96
C LEU A 746 11.03 15.96 -26.05
N SER A 747 10.56 14.75 -25.72
CA SER A 747 9.34 14.61 -24.90
C SER A 747 9.46 15.23 -23.49
N PRO A 748 10.57 15.05 -22.73
CA PRO A 748 10.73 15.72 -21.44
C PRO A 748 10.76 17.26 -21.56
N LEU A 749 11.46 17.77 -22.58
CA LEU A 749 11.54 19.22 -22.84
C LEU A 749 10.15 19.80 -23.13
N LEU A 750 9.37 19.14 -23.98
CA LEU A 750 8.02 19.59 -24.31
C LEU A 750 7.03 19.40 -23.17
N GLY A 751 7.24 18.43 -22.28
CA GLY A 751 6.53 18.35 -21.00
C GLY A 751 6.70 19.63 -20.20
N TRP A 752 7.95 20.05 -19.99
CA TRP A 752 8.27 21.30 -19.29
C TRP A 752 7.69 22.55 -19.97
N VAL A 753 7.68 22.60 -21.31
CA VAL A 753 7.06 23.71 -22.05
C VAL A 753 5.54 23.73 -21.82
N ARG A 754 4.88 22.57 -21.90
CA ARG A 754 3.43 22.43 -21.68
C ARG A 754 3.03 22.79 -20.24
N ASP A 755 3.88 22.51 -19.26
CA ASP A 755 3.64 22.89 -17.87
C ASP A 755 3.65 24.42 -17.67
N ARG A 756 4.35 25.18 -18.53
CA ARG A 756 4.44 26.65 -18.43
C ARG A 756 3.44 27.40 -19.31
N VAL A 757 3.24 26.95 -20.55
CA VAL A 757 2.47 27.67 -21.58
C VAL A 757 1.08 27.04 -21.79
N GLY A 758 0.78 25.92 -21.11
CA GLY A 758 -0.43 25.14 -21.32
C GLY A 758 -0.29 24.15 -22.48
N VAL A 759 -1.29 23.27 -22.63
CA VAL A 759 -1.24 22.16 -23.59
C VAL A 759 -1.66 22.62 -25.00
N ARG A 760 -2.56 23.59 -25.11
CA ARG A 760 -3.15 24.04 -26.39
C ARG A 760 -2.15 24.52 -27.42
N TYR A 761 -1.29 25.48 -27.09
CA TYR A 761 -0.40 26.11 -28.10
C TYR A 761 0.67 25.15 -28.65
N PRO A 762 1.44 24.42 -27.82
CA PRO A 762 2.43 23.48 -28.34
C PRO A 762 1.80 22.39 -29.21
N THR A 763 0.62 21.90 -28.81
CA THR A 763 -0.10 20.84 -29.55
C THR A 763 -0.63 21.36 -30.88
N THR A 764 -1.19 22.57 -30.91
CA THR A 764 -1.65 23.23 -32.15
C THR A 764 -0.51 23.41 -33.14
N ILE A 765 0.63 23.94 -32.68
CA ILE A 765 1.81 24.16 -33.52
C ILE A 765 2.32 22.84 -34.10
N GLY A 766 2.37 21.78 -33.26
CA GLY A 766 2.75 20.44 -33.70
C GLY A 766 1.88 19.93 -34.85
N TRP A 767 0.56 19.94 -34.69
CA TRP A 767 -0.37 19.49 -35.74
C TRP A 767 -0.32 20.36 -37.00
N MET A 768 -0.22 21.68 -36.84
CA MET A 768 -0.15 22.62 -37.95
C MET A 768 1.11 22.40 -38.80
N LEU A 769 2.27 22.22 -38.15
CA LEU A 769 3.54 21.98 -38.83
C LEU A 769 3.67 20.56 -39.39
N LEU A 770 2.95 19.57 -38.84
CA LEU A 770 2.88 18.22 -39.40
C LEU A 770 2.19 18.20 -40.78
N CYS A 771 1.20 19.07 -41.02
CA CYS A 771 0.48 19.14 -42.29
C CYS A 771 1.42 19.31 -43.51
N PRO A 772 2.23 20.38 -43.62
CA PRO A 772 3.10 20.56 -44.78
C PRO A 772 4.16 19.45 -44.89
N LEU A 773 4.67 18.91 -43.77
CA LEU A 773 5.66 17.83 -43.80
C LEU A 773 5.08 16.50 -44.30
N LEU A 774 3.85 16.15 -43.90
CA LEU A 774 3.17 14.97 -44.42
C LEU A 774 2.87 15.13 -45.92
N CYS A 775 2.39 16.30 -46.35
CA CYS A 775 2.20 16.57 -47.77
C CYS A 775 3.50 16.41 -48.58
N CYS A 776 4.62 16.94 -48.06
CA CYS A 776 5.94 16.79 -48.69
C CYS A 776 6.44 15.33 -48.68
N LEU A 777 6.18 14.58 -47.61
CA LEU A 777 6.56 13.17 -47.48
C LEU A 777 5.97 12.28 -48.58
N GLY A 778 4.81 12.65 -49.11
CA GLY A 778 4.15 11.92 -50.20
C GLY A 778 4.75 12.15 -51.60
N ILE A 779 5.60 13.17 -51.79
CA ILE A 779 6.12 13.57 -53.12
C ILE A 779 7.21 12.62 -53.64
N PRO A 780 8.27 12.28 -52.87
CA PRO A 780 9.36 11.42 -53.36
C PRO A 780 8.83 10.07 -53.84
N GLY A 781 9.14 9.63 -55.06
CA GLY A 781 8.66 8.36 -55.62
C GLY A 781 7.24 8.37 -56.24
N SER A 782 6.53 9.51 -56.21
CA SER A 782 5.19 9.64 -56.80
C SER A 782 5.16 10.02 -58.29
N GLY A 783 6.33 10.24 -58.90
CA GLY A 783 6.47 10.76 -60.28
C GLY A 783 6.06 12.23 -60.44
N LYS A 784 5.74 12.94 -59.35
CA LYS A 784 5.47 14.38 -59.33
C LYS A 784 6.77 15.16 -59.15
N SER A 785 6.86 16.33 -59.79
CA SER A 785 8.11 17.09 -59.95
C SER A 785 8.75 17.51 -58.62
N TRP A 786 9.72 16.73 -58.12
CA TRP A 786 10.68 17.20 -57.13
C TRP A 786 11.78 18.00 -57.83
N PRO A 787 12.23 19.17 -57.31
CA PRO A 787 13.07 20.12 -58.05
C PRO A 787 14.42 19.60 -58.56
N SER A 788 14.86 18.41 -58.15
CA SER A 788 16.22 17.89 -58.38
C SER A 788 16.28 16.54 -59.11
N GLY A 789 15.15 15.95 -59.52
CA GLY A 789 15.01 14.89 -60.55
C GLY A 789 15.86 13.60 -60.48
N SER A 790 16.73 13.43 -59.48
CA SER A 790 17.55 12.24 -59.30
C SER A 790 17.00 11.36 -58.18
N GLU A 791 17.08 10.04 -58.36
CA GLU A 791 16.62 9.05 -57.38
C GLU A 791 17.23 9.28 -55.98
N LYS A 792 18.52 9.62 -55.92
CA LYS A 792 19.21 9.97 -54.65
C LYS A 792 18.65 11.22 -53.99
N SER A 793 18.24 12.21 -54.77
CA SER A 793 17.64 13.44 -54.25
C SER A 793 16.24 13.20 -53.70
N GLU A 794 15.45 12.33 -54.34
CA GLU A 794 14.15 11.90 -53.83
C GLU A 794 14.29 11.10 -52.53
N GLN A 795 15.23 10.16 -52.47
CA GLN A 795 15.55 9.41 -51.26
C GLN A 795 15.98 10.34 -50.11
N MET A 796 16.83 11.33 -50.38
CA MET A 796 17.26 12.30 -49.37
C MET A 796 16.10 13.19 -48.91
N ALA A 797 15.26 13.66 -49.82
CA ALA A 797 14.07 14.43 -49.50
C ALA A 797 13.10 13.65 -48.60
N PHE A 798 12.92 12.36 -48.88
CA PHE A 798 12.11 11.47 -48.06
C PHE A 798 12.65 11.37 -46.62
N ILE A 799 13.97 11.14 -46.48
CA ILE A 799 14.64 11.08 -45.17
C ILE A 799 14.48 12.40 -44.40
N VAL A 800 14.69 13.54 -45.05
CA VAL A 800 14.51 14.87 -44.44
C VAL A 800 13.07 15.06 -43.95
N CYS A 801 12.07 14.66 -44.75
CA CYS A 801 10.68 14.73 -44.34
C CYS A 801 10.37 13.82 -43.16
N ILE A 802 10.86 12.57 -43.15
CA ILE A 802 10.71 11.63 -42.02
C ILE A 802 11.34 12.20 -40.75
N CYS A 803 12.56 12.73 -40.82
CA CYS A 803 13.22 13.37 -39.70
C CYS A 803 12.41 14.57 -39.18
N GLY A 804 11.89 15.40 -40.09
CA GLY A 804 11.02 16.53 -39.75
C GLY A 804 9.75 16.08 -39.04
N VAL A 805 9.07 15.03 -39.55
CA VAL A 805 7.90 14.45 -38.89
C VAL A 805 8.28 13.93 -37.51
N GLY A 806 9.40 13.22 -37.38
CA GLY A 806 9.92 12.72 -36.11
C GLY A 806 10.21 13.82 -35.08
N LEU A 807 10.68 14.99 -35.52
CA LEU A 807 10.89 16.17 -34.66
C LEU A 807 9.59 16.81 -34.18
N LEU A 808 8.49 16.69 -34.94
CA LEU A 808 7.19 17.27 -34.61
C LEU A 808 6.23 16.33 -33.87
N LEU A 809 6.35 15.01 -34.04
CA LEU A 809 5.55 14.02 -33.31
C LEU A 809 5.54 14.22 -31.77
N PRO A 810 6.64 14.63 -31.11
CA PRO A 810 6.65 14.91 -29.67
C PRO A 810 5.68 16.03 -29.25
N PHE A 811 5.41 17.00 -30.12
CA PHE A 811 4.48 18.11 -29.85
C PHE A 811 3.02 17.67 -29.77
N VAL A 812 2.68 16.52 -30.37
CA VAL A 812 1.32 15.97 -30.35
C VAL A 812 1.20 14.75 -29.45
N GLN A 813 2.29 14.00 -29.29
CA GLN A 813 2.32 12.80 -28.46
C GLN A 813 2.11 13.12 -26.98
N GLY A 814 1.15 12.42 -26.37
CA GLY A 814 0.81 12.56 -24.95
C GLY A 814 0.04 13.84 -24.59
N ALA A 815 -0.19 14.76 -25.53
CA ALA A 815 -0.88 16.02 -25.26
C ALA A 815 -2.32 15.81 -24.76
N GLY A 816 -3.12 14.99 -25.46
CA GLY A 816 -4.49 14.68 -25.04
C GLY A 816 -4.53 13.98 -23.68
N ALA A 817 -3.61 13.05 -23.42
CA ALA A 817 -3.49 12.37 -22.13
C ALA A 817 -3.15 13.33 -20.97
N LEU A 818 -2.26 14.30 -21.21
CA LEU A 818 -1.91 15.33 -20.23
C LEU A 818 -3.10 16.25 -19.94
N HIS A 819 -3.79 16.72 -20.97
CA HIS A 819 -4.95 17.60 -20.81
C HIS A 819 -6.09 16.91 -20.04
N MET A 820 -6.44 15.66 -20.38
CA MET A 820 -7.44 14.89 -19.62
C MET A 820 -7.09 14.76 -18.12
N ARG A 821 -5.81 14.58 -17.79
CA ARG A 821 -5.35 14.53 -16.39
C ARG A 821 -5.43 15.89 -15.70
N ASN A 822 -5.09 16.96 -16.41
CA ASN A 822 -5.20 18.32 -15.90
C ASN A 822 -6.67 18.70 -15.61
N VAL A 823 -7.61 18.33 -16.48
CA VAL A 823 -9.05 18.54 -16.26
C VAL A 823 -9.54 17.79 -15.02
N VAL A 824 -9.18 16.51 -14.87
CA VAL A 824 -9.53 15.76 -13.65
C VAL A 824 -8.94 16.40 -12.40
N GLY A 825 -7.67 16.81 -12.44
CA GLY A 825 -7.02 17.49 -11.32
C GLY A 825 -7.64 18.85 -10.99
N LYS A 826 -8.13 19.59 -12.00
CA LYS A 826 -8.85 20.85 -11.83
C LYS A 826 -10.21 20.61 -11.18
N LEU A 827 -11.00 19.65 -11.68
CA LEU A 827 -12.30 19.29 -11.13
C LEU A 827 -12.21 18.77 -9.68
N GLU A 828 -11.20 17.96 -9.37
CA GLU A 828 -10.95 17.47 -8.00
C GLU A 828 -10.54 18.60 -7.03
N LYS A 829 -9.88 19.66 -7.52
CA LYS A 829 -9.52 20.84 -6.73
C LYS A 829 -10.70 21.78 -6.52
N GLU A 830 -11.48 22.05 -7.57
CA GLU A 830 -12.64 22.95 -7.52
C GLU A 830 -13.81 22.33 -6.76
N THR A 831 -14.00 21.01 -6.88
CA THR A 831 -15.06 20.27 -6.22
C THR A 831 -14.48 19.03 -5.53
N PRO A 832 -14.03 19.15 -4.28
CA PRO A 832 -13.50 18.03 -3.52
C PRO A 832 -14.51 16.88 -3.47
N ASN A 833 -14.04 15.65 -3.71
CA ASN A 833 -14.85 14.43 -3.70
C ASN A 833 -15.90 14.29 -4.84
N ILE A 834 -15.82 15.08 -5.92
CA ILE A 834 -16.72 14.99 -7.09
C ILE A 834 -16.82 13.58 -7.72
N PHE A 835 -15.73 12.81 -7.66
CA PHE A 835 -15.66 11.45 -8.21
C PHE A 835 -15.73 10.35 -7.15
N GLY A 836 -16.02 10.69 -5.89
CA GLY A 836 -16.04 9.75 -4.78
C GLY A 836 -14.66 9.37 -4.25
N PRO A 837 -14.60 8.42 -3.29
CA PRO A 837 -13.43 8.17 -2.44
C PRO A 837 -12.19 7.68 -3.18
N ASN A 838 -12.35 6.99 -4.32
CA ASN A 838 -11.25 6.48 -5.15
C ASN A 838 -10.72 7.50 -6.17
N GLY A 839 -11.29 8.71 -6.22
CA GLY A 839 -10.96 9.75 -7.19
C GLY A 839 -11.29 9.39 -8.66
N GLY A 840 -10.91 10.29 -9.58
CA GLY A 840 -11.12 10.15 -11.02
C GLY A 840 -9.93 9.57 -11.80
N ARG A 841 -8.77 9.42 -11.15
CA ARG A 841 -7.48 9.16 -11.84
C ARG A 841 -7.42 7.83 -12.59
N ALA A 842 -7.90 6.73 -12.00
CA ALA A 842 -7.92 5.41 -12.64
C ALA A 842 -8.87 5.38 -13.85
N ARG A 843 -10.06 5.98 -13.71
CA ARG A 843 -11.05 6.09 -14.80
C ARG A 843 -10.56 6.98 -15.94
N CYS A 844 -9.82 8.05 -15.62
CA CYS A 844 -9.14 8.90 -16.61
C CYS A 844 -8.07 8.11 -17.37
N PHE A 845 -7.26 7.31 -16.68
CA PHE A 845 -6.28 6.43 -17.32
C PHE A 845 -6.93 5.42 -18.28
N ALA A 846 -8.07 4.84 -17.90
CA ALA A 846 -8.84 3.95 -18.76
C ALA A 846 -9.32 4.67 -20.03
N MET A 847 -9.83 5.89 -19.90
CA MET A 847 -10.28 6.72 -21.04
C MET A 847 -9.14 7.05 -22.01
N ILE A 848 -7.95 7.39 -21.49
CA ILE A 848 -6.73 7.59 -22.31
C ILE A 848 -6.38 6.31 -23.08
N SER A 849 -6.38 5.17 -22.38
CA SER A 849 -5.99 3.88 -22.95
C SER A 849 -6.96 3.42 -24.04
N VAL A 850 -8.27 3.54 -23.82
CA VAL A 850 -9.30 3.23 -24.81
C VAL A 850 -9.14 4.09 -26.06
N SER A 851 -8.95 5.40 -25.88
CA SER A 851 -8.75 6.33 -27.00
C SER A 851 -7.52 5.95 -27.84
N PHE A 852 -6.41 5.61 -27.18
CA PHE A 852 -5.19 5.18 -27.86
C PHE A 852 -5.38 3.88 -28.65
N ASN A 853 -6.03 2.87 -28.05
CA ASN A 853 -6.27 1.58 -28.68
C ASN A 853 -7.26 1.66 -29.87
N ILE A 854 -8.25 2.57 -29.82
CA ILE A 854 -9.11 2.86 -30.97
C ILE A 854 -8.26 3.36 -32.15
N GLY A 855 -7.35 4.31 -31.92
CA GLY A 855 -6.45 4.79 -32.96
C GLY A 855 -5.52 3.69 -33.49
N LEU A 856 -4.97 2.85 -32.61
CA LEU A 856 -4.13 1.70 -33.00
C LEU A 856 -4.88 0.68 -33.87
N THR A 857 -6.19 0.53 -33.65
CA THR A 857 -7.05 -0.36 -34.42
C THR A 857 -7.43 0.22 -35.77
N LEU A 858 -7.91 1.48 -35.79
CA LEU A 858 -8.42 2.13 -37.00
C LEU A 858 -7.31 2.61 -37.93
N GLY A 859 -6.14 2.98 -37.39
CA GLY A 859 -5.01 3.51 -38.15
C GLY A 859 -4.59 2.63 -39.33
N PRO A 860 -4.16 1.37 -39.11
CA PRO A 860 -3.73 0.49 -40.19
C PRO A 860 -4.86 0.17 -41.19
N ALA A 861 -6.09 0.02 -40.72
CA ALA A 861 -7.26 -0.25 -41.58
C ALA A 861 -7.58 0.92 -42.52
N VAL A 862 -7.65 2.15 -41.98
CA VAL A 862 -8.00 3.34 -42.75
C VAL A 862 -6.82 3.82 -43.59
N ILE A 863 -5.67 4.07 -42.94
CA ILE A 863 -4.49 4.65 -43.61
C ILE A 863 -3.89 3.64 -44.59
N GLY A 864 -3.79 2.38 -44.20
CA GLY A 864 -3.33 1.33 -45.09
C GLY A 864 -4.30 1.03 -46.24
N GLY A 865 -5.61 1.17 -46.01
CA GLY A 865 -6.63 1.10 -47.08
C GLY A 865 -6.52 2.25 -48.07
N LEU A 866 -6.27 3.48 -47.59
CA LEU A 866 -5.98 4.64 -48.44
C LEU A 866 -4.70 4.42 -49.25
N PHE A 867 -3.62 3.91 -48.63
CA PHE A 867 -2.39 3.59 -49.34
C PHE A 867 -2.62 2.59 -50.49
N GLY A 868 -3.38 1.51 -50.25
CA GLY A 868 -3.65 0.50 -51.27
C GLY A 868 -4.60 0.95 -52.39
N SER A 869 -5.50 1.90 -52.13
CA SER A 869 -6.54 2.32 -53.09
C SER A 869 -6.17 3.55 -53.92
N ILE A 870 -5.56 4.56 -53.28
CA ILE A 870 -5.26 5.85 -53.90
C ILE A 870 -3.76 6.18 -53.88
N GLY A 871 -2.91 5.32 -53.32
CA GLY A 871 -1.46 5.48 -53.31
C GLY A 871 -0.92 6.39 -52.19
N TYR A 872 0.40 6.35 -51.99
CA TYR A 872 1.08 6.97 -50.85
C TYR A 872 0.99 8.50 -50.84
N PHE A 873 1.04 9.15 -52.02
CA PHE A 873 0.92 10.60 -52.14
C PHE A 873 -0.43 11.11 -51.61
N TYR A 874 -1.53 10.58 -52.15
CA TYR A 874 -2.87 11.06 -51.79
C TYR A 874 -3.26 10.68 -50.37
N MET A 875 -2.80 9.51 -49.88
CA MET A 875 -2.92 9.15 -48.47
C MET A 875 -2.29 10.22 -47.56
N ASN A 876 -1.05 10.62 -47.81
CA ASN A 876 -0.38 11.63 -46.99
C ASN A 876 -0.99 13.03 -47.11
N LEU A 877 -1.54 13.38 -48.28
CA LEU A 877 -2.30 14.62 -48.45
C LEU A 877 -3.54 14.63 -47.55
N ILE A 878 -4.30 13.54 -47.52
CA ILE A 878 -5.46 13.39 -46.62
C ILE A 878 -5.02 13.47 -45.16
N LEU A 879 -3.94 12.77 -44.78
CA LEU A 879 -3.41 12.86 -43.41
C LEU A 879 -3.00 14.29 -43.04
N GLY A 880 -2.36 15.02 -43.95
CA GLY A 880 -2.03 16.44 -43.76
C GLY A 880 -3.27 17.29 -43.50
N THR A 881 -4.35 17.09 -44.28
CA THR A 881 -5.62 17.81 -44.05
C THR A 881 -6.28 17.47 -42.72
N ILE A 882 -6.21 16.21 -42.29
CA ILE A 882 -6.71 15.78 -40.97
C ILE A 882 -5.89 16.46 -39.86
N CYS A 883 -4.56 16.49 -39.97
CA CYS A 883 -3.68 17.20 -39.02
C CYS A 883 -4.04 18.69 -38.94
N LEU A 884 -4.28 19.35 -40.07
CA LEU A 884 -4.70 20.75 -40.08
C LEU A 884 -6.07 20.96 -39.40
N GLY A 885 -7.05 20.09 -39.67
CA GLY A 885 -8.35 20.12 -39.02
C GLY A 885 -8.25 19.95 -37.50
N VAL A 886 -7.44 18.98 -37.04
CA VAL A 886 -7.16 18.76 -35.61
C VAL A 886 -6.44 19.96 -35.01
N ALA A 887 -5.51 20.60 -35.73
CA ALA A 887 -4.84 21.81 -35.28
C ALA A 887 -5.83 22.96 -35.03
N VAL A 888 -6.74 23.20 -35.98
CA VAL A 888 -7.76 24.26 -35.86
C VAL A 888 -8.70 23.98 -34.69
N ILE A 889 -9.22 22.75 -34.58
CA ILE A 889 -10.13 22.37 -33.48
C ILE A 889 -9.41 22.49 -32.12
N THR A 890 -8.16 22.03 -32.04
CA THR A 890 -7.32 22.13 -30.84
C THR A 890 -7.08 23.58 -30.45
N PHE A 891 -6.77 24.43 -31.43
CA PHE A 891 -6.59 25.86 -31.21
C PHE A 891 -7.87 26.54 -30.74
N LEU A 892 -9.04 26.16 -31.23
CA LEU A 892 -10.28 26.87 -30.92
C LEU A 892 -10.89 26.46 -29.58
N LEU A 893 -10.72 25.20 -29.15
CA LEU A 893 -11.61 24.60 -28.15
C LEU A 893 -10.91 23.80 -27.03
N MET A 894 -9.58 23.60 -27.04
CA MET A 894 -8.91 22.71 -26.07
C MET A 894 -8.74 23.29 -24.66
N ASP A 895 -8.73 24.62 -24.49
CA ASP A 895 -8.57 25.29 -23.17
C ASP A 895 -9.60 26.46 -23.05
N VAL A 896 -10.87 26.25 -23.43
CA VAL A 896 -11.95 27.26 -23.35
C VAL A 896 -12.84 27.00 -22.14
#